data_AF-A0A7J6RAI1-F1
#
_entry.id   AF-A0A7J6RAI1-F1
#
_cell.length_a   1.000
_cell.length_b   1.000
_cell.length_c   1.000
_cell.angle_alpha   90.00
_cell.angle_beta   90.00
_cell.angle_gamma   90.00
#
_symmetry.space_group_name_H-M   'P 1'
#
loop_
_entity.id
_entity.type
_entity.pdbx_description
1 polymer ?
#
loop_
_entity_poly.entity_id
_entity_poly.type
_entity_poly.pdbx_seq_one_letter_code
_entity_poly.pdbx_strand_id
1 'polypeptide(L)'
;MRRGGLGAAGVARRRQENRRMERIGESLEAVRLETVKEQCDTFKERLQEFATKYRSKIESDATFRAQFLGMCQSVGVDPLQSTKSVFGSMLGLGRFYAELGVQILTLCLATREDNGGLLDMDDCLAMLQNVRATSSDAISREDVTKAISELSVLGAGGVSIVWGERGKTFISSVPDAFNADQTSAISLIVSQGGHISLTELARQLDWTAERTDNASSSLLREGLVWLDVDPSTQERVVQQRHCEQHSMSSIMQLIDNIESLLTSSLIDILLDNYYCTLTMNGGDTSVEPLLPSIDREEVKLRSCITNLAVIAAPQIISMVLNYIPQTINVFFISRLGDADMLAAVGLANLVFNIGGVSCGYGINQAIETLVSQSRGHGGHHLASVHMAKGMCIGLLLSTILFIVLQFTEVALNFLRQDPVVAKHAMDYVNSASIGIWPAIQYDCIMRFLLCYHHPHVCTWIYAITSALHVLWCYLLVTPSSGLAGAGVAMALTFVGCWVLGILYFVFAMINPSITAIPRDALPRFTRAMFRGWWEYLKIGIPSMITLCSEWWAYEICTLIVGLLQDSAQLAAHVSVCNVSVLMFMMSYGLQTGLSAKIGAAVGSGNLHLARTYCKAAVIMGGGLLIVIEFILITFKMSIVNFYSAPEPEVMVSVYLATLLFPYLGIQEVFDFAQACMQGVFKGLGIQRYAAIVNLCSYYLCMLPLGYLFCIHFELGVFGMWTAFIVSVAAVASSYSIILKRIV
;
A
#
# COMPACT_ATOMS: atom_id res chain seq x y z
N MET A 1 33.58 33.27 73.17
CA MET A 1 33.20 33.94 71.89
C MET A 1 31.87 33.36 71.42
N ARG A 2 30.83 34.20 71.28
CA ARG A 2 29.48 33.83 70.81
C ARG A 2 29.53 33.43 69.33
N ARG A 3 29.08 32.21 68.99
CA ARG A 3 28.67 31.84 67.62
C ARG A 3 27.16 32.01 67.51
N GLY A 4 26.73 33.02 66.74
CA GLY A 4 25.32 33.26 66.43
C GLY A 4 24.81 32.22 65.44
N GLY A 5 23.80 31.44 65.85
CA GLY A 5 23.06 30.56 64.96
C GLY A 5 22.19 31.38 64.01
N LEU A 6 22.38 31.22 62.70
CA LEU A 6 21.47 31.71 61.66
C LEU A 6 20.12 30.98 61.82
N GLY A 7 19.13 31.69 62.37
CA GLY A 7 17.81 31.14 62.62
C GLY A 7 17.06 30.79 61.33
N ALA A 8 16.37 29.64 61.34
CA ALA A 8 15.57 29.11 60.24
C ALA A 8 14.58 30.14 59.61
N ALA A 9 14.18 31.17 60.36
CA ALA A 9 13.36 32.29 59.89
C ALA A 9 14.02 33.12 58.76
N GLY A 10 15.35 33.30 58.81
CA GLY A 10 16.08 34.05 57.77
C GLY A 10 16.15 33.29 56.44
N VAL A 11 16.28 31.96 56.49
CA VAL A 11 16.30 31.09 55.31
C VAL A 11 14.92 31.00 54.67
N ALA A 12 13.85 30.94 55.47
CA ALA A 12 12.48 30.94 54.98
C ALA A 12 12.13 32.26 54.26
N ARG A 13 12.51 33.41 54.83
CA ARG A 13 12.27 34.72 54.22
C ARG A 13 13.01 34.88 52.89
N ARG A 14 14.27 34.44 52.82
CA ARG A 14 15.09 34.49 51.60
C ARG A 14 14.55 33.57 50.50
N ARG A 15 14.01 32.39 50.85
CA ARG A 15 13.32 31.51 49.88
C ARG A 15 12.04 32.14 49.34
N GLN A 16 11.30 32.88 50.16
CA GLN A 16 10.06 33.54 49.73
C GLN A 16 10.34 34.73 48.79
N GLU A 17 11.40 35.50 49.07
CA GLU A 17 11.86 36.58 48.18
C GLU A 17 12.34 36.04 46.82
N ASN A 18 13.13 34.96 46.81
CA ASN A 18 13.58 34.34 45.56
C ASN A 18 12.39 33.86 44.70
N ARG A 19 11.39 33.19 45.31
CA ARG A 19 10.17 32.75 44.59
C ARG A 19 9.31 33.91 44.07
N ARG A 20 9.43 35.10 44.66
CA ARG A 20 8.74 36.31 44.18
C ARG A 20 9.47 36.90 42.98
N MET A 21 10.81 36.91 43.01
CA MET A 21 11.63 37.33 41.88
C MET A 21 11.48 36.39 40.68
N GLU A 22 11.44 35.08 40.89
CA GLU A 22 11.19 34.08 39.83
C GLU A 22 9.84 34.32 39.14
N ARG A 23 8.76 34.51 39.91
CA ARG A 23 7.43 34.79 39.33
C ARG A 23 7.36 36.11 38.56
N ILE A 24 8.07 37.15 39.02
CA ILE A 24 8.15 38.41 38.29
C ILE A 24 8.93 38.20 36.98
N GLY A 25 10.03 37.44 37.01
CA GLY A 25 10.81 37.08 35.82
C GLY A 25 9.98 36.33 34.78
N GLU A 26 9.25 35.29 35.19
CA GLU A 26 8.36 34.53 34.30
C GLU A 26 7.29 35.41 33.66
N SER A 27 6.68 36.33 34.43
CA SER A 27 5.67 37.26 33.90
C SER A 27 6.26 38.26 32.90
N LEU A 28 7.50 38.72 33.10
CA LEU A 28 8.16 39.68 32.23
C LEU A 28 8.57 39.04 30.89
N GLU A 29 9.02 37.79 30.94
CA GLU A 29 9.35 37.01 29.74
C GLU A 29 8.10 36.70 28.91
N ALA A 30 6.99 36.34 29.55
CA ALA A 30 5.71 36.11 28.87
C ALA A 30 5.23 37.37 28.14
N VAL A 31 5.26 38.53 28.79
CA VAL A 31 4.85 39.81 28.19
C VAL A 31 5.76 40.22 27.02
N ARG A 32 7.08 40.00 27.14
CA ARG A 32 8.03 40.27 26.04
C ARG A 32 7.78 39.37 24.84
N LEU A 33 7.55 38.07 25.06
CA LEU A 33 7.24 37.11 24.00
C LEU A 33 5.93 37.47 23.28
N GLU A 34 4.91 37.89 24.03
CA GLU A 34 3.62 38.29 23.48
C GLU A 34 3.74 39.56 22.63
N THR A 35 4.52 40.55 23.09
CA THR A 35 4.78 41.78 22.33
C THR A 35 5.53 41.51 21.02
N VAL A 36 6.55 40.65 21.04
CA VAL A 36 7.31 40.26 19.83
C VAL A 36 6.41 39.50 18.86
N LYS A 37 5.52 38.65 19.37
CA LYS A 37 4.56 37.91 18.55
C LYS A 37 3.57 38.84 17.83
N GLU A 38 3.03 39.84 18.53
CA GLU A 38 2.14 40.86 17.96
C GLU A 38 2.82 41.66 16.83
N GLN A 39 4.10 42.01 17.00
CA GLN A 39 4.87 42.72 15.98
C GLN A 39 5.11 41.84 14.74
N CYS A 40 5.41 40.55 14.92
CA CYS A 40 5.54 39.59 13.81
C CYS A 40 4.21 39.39 13.05
N ASP A 41 3.09 39.32 13.77
CA ASP A 41 1.76 39.15 13.18
C ASP A 41 1.38 40.40 12.36
N THR A 42 1.61 41.61 12.89
CA THR A 42 1.39 42.88 12.17
C THR A 42 2.27 42.98 10.91
N PHE A 43 3.53 42.55 10.99
CA PHE A 43 4.44 42.57 9.84
C PHE A 43 3.98 41.60 8.74
N LYS A 44 3.54 40.40 9.13
CA LYS A 44 3.02 39.38 8.20
C LYS A 44 1.80 39.88 7.44
N GLU A 45 0.89 40.59 8.11
CA GLU A 45 -0.29 41.20 7.50
C GLU A 45 0.10 42.26 6.44
N ARG A 46 1.06 43.13 6.75
CA ARG A 46 1.59 44.13 5.79
C ARG A 46 2.26 43.50 4.59
N LEU A 47 3.02 42.43 4.80
CA LEU A 47 3.67 41.68 3.72
C LEU A 47 2.64 41.03 2.79
N GLN A 48 1.52 40.55 3.36
CA GLN A 48 0.39 39.99 2.61
C GLN A 48 -0.35 41.06 1.79
N GLU A 49 -0.59 42.24 2.36
CA GLU A 49 -1.16 43.38 1.62
C GLU A 49 -0.26 43.78 0.43
N PHE A 50 1.06 43.84 0.63
CA PHE A 50 2.03 44.15 -0.41
C PHE A 50 2.03 43.11 -1.54
N ALA A 51 2.09 41.83 -1.19
CA ALA A 51 2.04 40.70 -2.11
C ALA A 51 0.78 40.72 -2.99
N THR A 52 -0.37 41.02 -2.39
CA THR A 52 -1.66 41.10 -3.09
C THR A 52 -1.68 42.27 -4.08
N LYS A 53 -1.20 43.44 -3.64
CA LYS A 53 -1.21 44.66 -4.45
C LYS A 53 -0.31 44.58 -5.67
N TYR A 54 0.83 43.91 -5.56
CA TYR A 54 1.83 43.82 -6.64
C TYR A 54 1.88 42.45 -7.33
N ARG A 55 0.87 41.59 -7.12
CA ARG A 55 0.82 40.22 -7.64
C ARG A 55 1.18 40.09 -9.12
N SER A 56 0.50 40.85 -9.99
CA SER A 56 0.75 40.80 -11.44
C SER A 56 2.18 41.18 -11.80
N LYS A 57 2.81 42.10 -11.06
CA LYS A 57 4.19 42.52 -11.27
C LYS A 57 5.20 41.48 -10.77
N ILE A 58 4.86 40.76 -9.68
CA ILE A 58 5.65 39.62 -9.17
C ILE A 58 5.61 38.44 -10.16
N GLU A 59 4.49 38.25 -10.87
CA GLU A 59 4.33 37.22 -11.89
C GLU A 59 5.08 37.61 -13.20
N SER A 60 4.96 38.87 -13.66
CA SER A 60 5.48 39.28 -14.97
C SER A 60 6.94 39.75 -15.00
N ASP A 61 7.51 40.24 -13.89
CA ASP A 61 8.84 40.85 -13.83
C ASP A 61 9.79 40.02 -12.95
N ALA A 62 10.76 39.36 -13.59
CA ALA A 62 11.74 38.50 -12.93
C ALA A 62 12.63 39.26 -11.92
N THR A 63 12.98 40.52 -12.21
CA THR A 63 13.83 41.32 -11.32
C THR A 63 13.06 41.76 -10.08
N PHE A 64 11.80 42.16 -10.27
CA PHE A 64 10.90 42.51 -9.17
C PHE A 64 10.58 41.30 -8.28
N ARG A 65 10.37 40.12 -8.89
CA ARG A 65 10.17 38.85 -8.18
C ARG A 65 11.35 38.48 -7.29
N ALA A 66 12.59 38.60 -7.80
CA ALA A 66 13.80 38.30 -7.03
C ALA A 66 13.95 39.21 -5.80
N GLN A 67 13.68 40.51 -5.94
CA GLN A 67 13.73 41.46 -4.81
C GLN A 67 12.67 41.17 -3.75
N PHE A 68 11.46 40.78 -4.16
CA PHE A 68 10.38 40.39 -3.25
C PHE A 68 10.74 39.13 -2.45
N LEU A 69 11.30 38.11 -3.10
CA LEU A 69 11.75 36.88 -2.42
C LEU A 69 12.88 37.15 -1.41
N GLY A 70 13.83 38.03 -1.75
CA GLY A 70 14.89 38.47 -0.83
C GLY A 70 14.35 39.15 0.43
N MET A 71 13.30 39.97 0.29
CA MET A 71 12.62 40.59 1.44
C MET A 71 11.95 39.54 2.34
N CYS A 72 11.24 38.56 1.77
CA CYS A 72 10.61 37.48 2.52
C CYS A 72 11.63 36.63 3.31
N GLN A 73 12.77 36.32 2.68
CA GLN A 73 13.86 35.55 3.30
C GLN A 73 14.50 36.30 4.48
N SER A 74 14.67 37.63 4.37
CA SER A 74 15.23 38.45 5.45
C SER A 74 14.42 38.42 6.75
N VAL A 75 13.16 37.99 6.69
CA VAL A 75 12.24 37.90 7.84
C VAL A 75 11.89 36.43 8.17
N GLY A 76 12.54 35.46 7.51
CA GLY A 76 12.30 34.03 7.76
C GLY A 76 10.94 33.53 7.29
N VAL A 77 10.28 34.25 6.37
CA VAL A 77 9.03 33.82 5.73
C VAL A 77 9.38 33.17 4.41
N ASP A 78 9.04 31.89 4.25
CA ASP A 78 9.17 31.19 2.97
C ASP A 78 7.83 31.22 2.21
N PRO A 79 7.67 32.07 1.18
CA PRO A 79 6.45 32.16 0.40
C PRO A 79 6.20 30.92 -0.48
N LEU A 80 7.17 30.01 -0.59
CA LEU A 80 7.14 28.80 -1.41
C LEU A 80 6.76 27.54 -0.63
N GLN A 81 6.90 27.54 0.69
CA GLN A 81 6.47 26.40 1.51
C GLN A 81 4.95 26.31 1.58
N SER A 82 4.42 25.24 0.96
CA SER A 82 3.05 24.72 1.06
C SER A 82 1.97 25.56 0.36
N THR A 83 1.20 24.89 -0.51
CA THR A 83 -0.10 25.38 -1.02
C THR A 83 -1.15 25.64 0.08
N LYS A 84 -0.89 25.19 1.32
CA LYS A 84 -1.70 25.48 2.51
C LYS A 84 -1.24 26.72 3.29
N SER A 85 -0.10 27.32 2.95
CA SER A 85 0.31 28.58 3.58
C SER A 85 -0.45 29.76 2.97
N VAL A 86 -0.66 30.80 3.77
CA VAL A 86 -1.38 32.03 3.38
C VAL A 86 -0.75 32.67 2.14
N PHE A 87 0.57 32.53 1.95
CA PHE A 87 1.29 33.06 0.78
C PHE A 87 1.23 32.11 -0.43
N GLY A 88 1.31 30.79 -0.21
CA GLY A 88 1.29 29.79 -1.27
C GLY A 88 -0.04 29.74 -2.05
N SER A 89 -1.16 29.97 -1.37
CA SER A 89 -2.49 30.07 -2.00
C SER A 89 -2.75 31.43 -2.67
N MET A 90 -2.06 32.49 -2.25
CA MET A 90 -2.35 33.87 -2.66
C MET A 90 -1.49 34.37 -3.84
N LEU A 91 -0.26 33.84 -3.98
CA LEU A 91 0.73 34.27 -4.98
C LEU A 91 1.00 33.26 -6.11
N GLY A 92 0.66 31.97 -5.95
CA GLY A 92 0.91 30.94 -6.97
C GLY A 92 2.39 30.62 -7.25
N LEU A 93 3.35 31.28 -6.58
CA LEU A 93 4.79 31.12 -6.81
C LEU A 93 5.29 29.68 -6.60
N GLY A 94 4.75 28.95 -5.62
CA GLY A 94 5.10 27.53 -5.42
C GLY A 94 4.68 26.65 -6.61
N ARG A 95 3.56 26.97 -7.26
CA ARG A 95 3.11 26.29 -8.48
C ARG A 95 4.00 26.65 -9.68
N PHE A 96 4.38 27.93 -9.81
CA PHE A 96 5.30 28.40 -10.86
C PHE A 96 6.66 27.68 -10.82
N TYR A 97 7.31 27.60 -9.67
CA TYR A 97 8.62 26.94 -9.54
C TYR A 97 8.53 25.41 -9.65
N ALA A 98 7.43 24.80 -9.20
CA ALA A 98 7.19 23.37 -9.41
C ALA A 98 6.97 23.04 -10.89
N GLU A 99 6.15 23.83 -11.61
CA GLU A 99 5.94 23.68 -13.05
C GLU A 99 7.24 23.93 -13.84
N LEU A 100 8.01 24.94 -13.46
CA LEU A 100 9.32 25.22 -14.06
C LEU A 100 10.33 24.08 -13.79
N GLY A 101 10.35 23.52 -12.58
CA GLY A 101 11.18 22.38 -12.22
C GLY A 101 10.87 21.13 -13.05
N VAL A 102 9.58 20.82 -13.26
CA VAL A 102 9.16 19.71 -14.14
C VAL A 102 9.58 19.94 -15.59
N GLN A 103 9.48 21.18 -16.08
CA GLN A 103 9.93 21.53 -17.44
C GLN A 103 11.43 21.36 -17.61
N ILE A 104 12.24 21.82 -16.65
CA ILE A 104 13.69 21.63 -16.63
C ILE A 104 14.03 20.13 -16.62
N LEU A 105 13.39 19.34 -15.75
CA LEU A 105 13.60 17.89 -15.70
C LEU A 105 13.25 17.22 -17.03
N THR A 106 12.15 17.65 -17.67
CA THR A 106 11.72 17.12 -18.96
C THR A 106 12.74 17.46 -20.06
N LEU A 107 13.27 18.68 -20.09
CA LEU A 107 14.32 19.07 -21.03
C LEU A 107 15.62 18.29 -20.79
N CYS A 108 16.02 18.11 -19.54
CA CYS A 108 17.19 17.31 -19.19
C CYS A 108 17.01 15.85 -19.62
N LEU A 109 15.83 15.26 -19.42
CA LEU A 109 15.53 13.89 -19.88
C LEU A 109 15.49 13.78 -21.40
N ALA A 110 14.88 14.76 -22.08
CA ALA A 110 14.73 14.77 -23.54
C ALA A 110 16.07 14.95 -24.27
N THR A 111 16.99 15.72 -23.67
CA THR A 111 18.31 15.98 -24.26
C THR A 111 19.39 15.03 -23.73
N ARG A 112 19.06 14.15 -22.77
CA ARG A 112 20.02 13.26 -22.10
C ARG A 112 20.78 12.36 -23.07
N GLU A 113 20.09 11.84 -24.08
CA GLU A 113 20.70 10.97 -25.09
C GLU A 113 21.65 11.73 -26.03
N ASP A 114 21.41 13.03 -26.23
CA ASP A 114 22.21 13.89 -27.11
C ASP A 114 23.42 14.51 -26.39
N ASN A 115 23.29 14.84 -25.10
CA ASN A 115 24.30 15.57 -24.32
C ASN A 115 24.90 14.77 -23.15
N GLY A 116 24.55 13.50 -23.00
CA GLY A 116 25.06 12.64 -21.93
C GLY A 116 24.57 13.00 -20.52
N GLY A 117 23.52 13.83 -20.41
CA GLY A 117 22.95 14.26 -19.14
C GLY A 117 23.55 15.54 -18.56
N LEU A 118 24.29 16.32 -19.36
CA LEU A 118 24.80 17.66 -19.02
C LEU A 118 24.24 18.69 -20.00
N LEU A 119 23.33 19.54 -19.53
CA LEU A 119 22.69 20.58 -20.34
C LEU A 119 23.26 21.96 -19.99
N ASP A 120 23.74 22.73 -20.97
CA ASP A 120 24.24 24.10 -20.73
C ASP A 120 23.09 25.01 -20.23
N MET A 121 23.36 25.87 -19.24
CA MET A 121 22.36 26.74 -18.61
C MET A 121 21.74 27.73 -19.61
N ASP A 122 22.53 28.25 -20.56
CA ASP A 122 22.03 29.19 -21.56
C ASP A 122 21.18 28.51 -22.63
N ASP A 123 21.55 27.27 -23.01
CA ASP A 123 20.73 26.43 -23.88
C ASP A 123 19.41 26.02 -23.22
N CYS A 124 19.45 25.67 -21.93
CA CYS A 124 18.25 25.38 -21.15
C CYS A 124 17.29 26.58 -21.12
N LEU A 125 17.81 27.79 -20.90
CA LEU A 125 17.02 29.01 -20.92
C LEU A 125 16.40 29.29 -22.30
N ALA A 126 17.16 29.14 -23.38
CA ALA A 126 16.66 29.31 -24.74
C ALA A 126 15.54 28.30 -25.06
N MET A 127 15.71 27.04 -24.65
CA MET A 127 14.69 25.99 -24.83
C MET A 127 13.43 26.28 -24.00
N LEU A 128 13.56 26.71 -22.75
CA LEU A 128 12.43 27.08 -21.88
C LEU A 128 11.66 28.28 -22.45
N GLN A 129 12.35 29.28 -22.99
CA GLN A 129 11.73 30.44 -23.63
C GLN A 129 10.93 30.03 -24.89
N ASN A 130 11.43 29.07 -25.67
CA ASN A 130 10.70 28.52 -26.81
C ASN A 130 9.46 27.72 -26.39
N VAL A 131 9.56 26.88 -25.34
CA VAL A 131 8.42 26.12 -24.79
C VAL A 131 7.32 27.05 -24.26
N ARG A 132 7.70 28.24 -23.80
CA ARG A 132 6.81 29.24 -23.20
C ARG A 132 6.47 30.42 -24.11
N ALA A 133 6.74 30.35 -25.41
CA ALA A 133 6.57 31.46 -26.36
C ALA A 133 5.15 32.06 -26.44
N THR A 134 4.12 31.38 -25.92
CA THR A 134 2.73 31.85 -25.82
C THR A 134 2.35 32.44 -24.45
N SER A 135 3.23 32.37 -23.45
CA SER A 135 3.03 32.89 -22.10
C SER A 135 3.90 34.13 -21.84
N SER A 136 3.37 35.14 -21.15
CA SER A 136 4.04 36.43 -20.89
C SER A 136 5.10 36.40 -19.79
N ASP A 137 5.50 35.23 -19.31
CA ASP A 137 6.34 35.07 -18.12
C ASP A 137 7.83 35.04 -18.49
N ALA A 138 8.55 36.13 -18.20
CA ALA A 138 10.00 36.16 -18.35
C ALA A 138 10.67 35.24 -17.30
N ILE A 139 11.54 34.32 -17.77
CA ILE A 139 12.33 33.39 -16.95
C ILE A 139 13.79 33.86 -16.93
N SER A 140 14.39 33.98 -15.74
CA SER A 140 15.83 34.29 -15.56
C SER A 140 16.66 33.06 -15.13
N ARG A 141 18.00 33.17 -15.14
CA ARG A 141 18.91 32.14 -14.61
C ARG A 141 18.64 31.86 -13.13
N GLU A 142 18.28 32.89 -12.37
CA GLU A 142 17.94 32.77 -10.96
C GLU A 142 16.66 31.96 -10.76
N ASP A 143 15.68 32.10 -11.65
CA ASP A 143 14.45 31.29 -11.59
C ASP A 143 14.72 29.80 -11.87
N VAL A 144 15.58 29.49 -12.84
CA VAL A 144 16.03 28.11 -13.16
C VAL A 144 16.81 27.52 -11.98
N THR A 145 17.75 28.30 -11.43
CA THR A 145 18.57 27.90 -10.27
C THR A 145 17.69 27.60 -9.06
N LYS A 146 16.71 28.47 -8.80
CA LYS A 146 15.79 28.33 -7.68
C LYS A 146 14.86 27.12 -7.89
N ALA A 147 14.33 26.91 -9.10
CA ALA A 147 13.51 25.73 -9.42
C ALA A 147 14.26 24.41 -9.21
N ILE A 148 15.53 24.32 -9.64
CA ILE A 148 16.38 23.14 -9.41
C ILE A 148 16.62 22.91 -7.91
N SER A 149 16.82 23.98 -7.13
CA SER A 149 16.99 23.84 -5.67
C SER A 149 15.75 23.26 -4.97
N GLU A 150 14.54 23.52 -5.46
CA GLU A 150 13.31 22.94 -4.91
C GLU A 150 13.12 21.47 -5.32
N LEU A 151 13.69 21.04 -6.46
CA LEU A 151 13.72 19.63 -6.86
C LEU A 151 14.61 18.77 -5.96
N SER A 152 15.56 19.36 -5.22
CA SER A 152 16.45 18.64 -4.31
C SER A 152 15.71 17.90 -3.18
N VAL A 153 14.45 18.28 -2.90
CA VAL A 153 13.56 17.62 -1.94
C VAL A 153 13.10 16.22 -2.41
N LEU A 154 13.24 15.92 -3.70
CA LEU A 154 12.85 14.62 -4.30
C LEU A 154 13.85 13.48 -4.04
N GLY A 155 14.95 13.73 -3.32
CA GLY A 155 15.96 12.72 -3.03
C GLY A 155 16.93 12.48 -4.19
N ALA A 156 17.95 11.65 -3.93
CA ALA A 156 19.27 11.59 -4.59
C ALA A 156 19.33 11.22 -6.10
N GLY A 157 18.51 11.78 -7.00
CA GLY A 157 18.57 11.38 -8.41
C GLY A 157 17.96 12.29 -9.48
N GLY A 158 17.81 13.60 -9.27
CA GLY A 158 17.10 14.40 -10.28
C GLY A 158 17.55 15.85 -10.38
N VAL A 159 18.59 16.09 -11.18
CA VAL A 159 19.00 17.42 -11.65
C VAL A 159 19.74 18.29 -10.62
N SER A 160 20.99 18.65 -10.92
CA SER A 160 21.84 19.51 -10.10
C SER A 160 22.60 20.52 -10.96
N ILE A 161 23.13 21.59 -10.36
CA ILE A 161 23.95 22.56 -11.09
C ILE A 161 25.42 22.21 -10.92
N VAL A 162 26.14 22.11 -12.04
CA VAL A 162 27.57 21.77 -12.11
C VAL A 162 28.33 22.92 -12.77
N TRP A 163 29.53 23.19 -12.28
CA TRP A 163 30.39 24.27 -12.76
C TRP A 163 31.48 23.70 -13.67
N GLY A 164 31.54 24.17 -14.91
CA GLY A 164 32.59 23.82 -15.86
C GLY A 164 33.77 24.80 -15.85
N GLU A 165 34.85 24.46 -16.55
CA GLU A 165 35.97 25.38 -16.72
C GLU A 165 35.57 26.64 -17.51
N ARG A 166 36.28 27.76 -17.26
CA ARG A 166 36.04 29.09 -17.87
C ARG A 166 34.68 29.74 -17.55
N GLY A 167 34.03 29.34 -16.45
CA GLY A 167 32.85 30.01 -15.90
C GLY A 167 31.52 29.61 -16.54
N LYS A 168 31.47 28.49 -17.27
CA LYS A 168 30.22 27.91 -17.79
C LYS A 168 29.47 27.12 -16.72
N THR A 169 28.14 27.17 -16.75
CA THR A 169 27.26 26.49 -15.80
C THR A 169 26.40 25.47 -16.53
N PHE A 170 26.38 24.23 -16.01
CA PHE A 170 25.62 23.12 -16.56
C PHE A 170 24.57 22.62 -15.58
N ILE A 171 23.55 21.98 -16.12
CA ILE A 171 22.47 21.31 -15.40
C ILE A 171 22.67 19.81 -15.63
N SER A 172 23.04 19.07 -14.57
CA SER A 172 23.36 17.64 -14.61
C SER A 172 22.20 16.79 -14.13
N SER A 173 21.69 15.88 -14.97
CA SER A 173 20.62 14.94 -14.64
C SER A 173 21.09 13.52 -14.32
N VAL A 174 22.40 13.30 -14.15
CA VAL A 174 22.97 11.99 -13.80
C VAL A 174 23.14 11.92 -12.27
N PRO A 175 22.62 10.87 -11.59
CA PRO A 175 22.90 10.63 -10.18
C PRO A 175 24.37 10.23 -10.06
N ASP A 176 25.07 10.80 -9.08
CA ASP A 176 26.52 10.75 -8.86
C ASP A 176 27.28 11.79 -9.68
N ALA A 177 27.67 12.86 -8.97
CA ALA A 177 28.49 13.92 -9.54
C ALA A 177 29.81 13.34 -10.05
N PHE A 178 30.08 13.51 -11.34
CA PHE A 178 31.42 13.23 -11.88
C PHE A 178 32.45 13.96 -11.03
N ASN A 179 33.50 13.24 -10.65
CA ASN A 179 34.64 13.93 -10.08
C ASN A 179 35.32 14.80 -11.16
N ALA A 180 36.21 15.69 -10.74
CA ALA A 180 36.90 16.61 -11.65
C ALA A 180 37.64 15.87 -12.77
N ASP A 181 38.11 14.65 -12.51
CA ASP A 181 38.86 13.84 -13.45
C ASP A 181 37.93 13.30 -14.53
N GLN A 182 36.84 12.62 -14.17
CA GLN A 182 35.85 12.12 -15.13
C GLN A 182 35.30 13.22 -16.04
N THR A 183 35.05 14.40 -15.48
CA THR A 183 34.57 15.58 -16.24
C THR A 183 35.63 16.06 -17.25
N SER A 184 36.89 16.12 -16.84
CA SER A 184 38.00 16.54 -17.70
C SER A 184 38.26 15.55 -18.83
N ALA A 185 38.16 14.25 -18.54
CA ALA A 185 38.35 13.18 -19.52
C ALA A 185 37.24 13.16 -20.58
N ILE A 186 35.96 13.21 -20.19
CA ILE A 186 34.84 13.23 -21.15
C ILE A 186 34.92 14.48 -22.04
N SER A 187 35.16 15.65 -21.45
CA SER A 187 35.29 16.91 -22.20
C SER A 187 36.35 16.80 -23.30
N LEU A 188 37.49 16.17 -22.99
CA LEU A 188 38.57 16.00 -23.95
C LEU A 188 38.24 14.97 -25.03
N ILE A 189 37.63 13.84 -24.68
CA ILE A 189 37.18 12.79 -25.63
C ILE A 189 36.20 13.39 -26.64
N VAL A 190 35.22 14.15 -26.18
CA VAL A 190 34.24 14.83 -27.03
C VAL A 190 34.93 15.83 -27.97
N SER A 191 35.88 16.61 -27.45
CA SER A 191 36.61 17.61 -28.25
C SER A 191 37.48 17.00 -29.36
N GLN A 192 37.85 15.72 -29.24
CA GLN A 192 38.67 14.96 -30.20
C GLN A 192 37.82 14.08 -31.15
N GLY A 193 36.52 14.36 -31.27
CA GLY A 193 35.65 13.61 -32.17
C GLY A 193 35.18 12.28 -31.60
N GLY A 194 35.05 12.20 -30.26
CA GLY A 194 34.44 11.08 -29.56
C GLY A 194 35.36 9.88 -29.31
N HIS A 195 36.66 9.97 -29.60
CA HIS A 195 37.64 8.92 -29.29
C HIS A 195 39.04 9.47 -28.99
N ILE A 196 39.81 8.80 -28.11
CA ILE A 196 41.21 9.17 -27.79
C ILE A 196 41.98 7.96 -27.23
N SER A 197 43.30 7.86 -27.46
CA SER A 197 44.12 6.82 -26.81
C SER A 197 44.41 7.17 -25.34
N LEU A 198 44.56 6.16 -24.47
CA LEU A 198 44.87 6.39 -23.06
C LEU A 198 46.22 7.11 -22.86
N THR A 199 47.21 6.85 -23.73
CA THR A 199 48.50 7.53 -23.71
C THR A 199 48.34 9.02 -23.98
N GLU A 200 47.50 9.37 -24.97
CA GLU A 200 47.25 10.75 -25.34
C GLU A 200 46.34 11.47 -24.32
N LEU A 201 45.38 10.76 -23.74
CA LEU A 201 44.55 11.24 -22.63
C LEU A 201 45.43 11.61 -21.41
N ALA A 202 46.36 10.72 -21.03
CA ALA A 202 47.32 10.96 -19.95
C ALA A 202 48.21 12.17 -20.25
N ARG A 203 48.72 12.28 -21.48
CA ARG A 203 49.63 13.35 -21.91
C ARG A 203 48.95 14.72 -21.93
N GLN A 204 47.72 14.81 -22.42
CA GLN A 204 47.02 16.09 -22.56
C GLN A 204 46.44 16.60 -21.25
N LEU A 205 46.07 15.71 -20.33
CA LEU A 205 45.57 16.08 -19.00
C LEU A 205 46.67 16.13 -17.92
N ASP A 206 47.92 15.87 -18.29
CA ASP A 206 49.08 15.77 -17.39
C ASP A 206 48.83 14.80 -16.22
N TRP A 207 48.27 13.63 -16.54
CA TRP A 207 47.92 12.61 -15.58
C TRP A 207 48.92 11.46 -15.58
N THR A 208 49.08 10.83 -14.41
CA THR A 208 49.82 9.57 -14.31
C THR A 208 49.05 8.45 -15.02
N ALA A 209 49.76 7.41 -15.46
CA ALA A 209 49.15 6.26 -16.10
C ALA A 209 48.08 5.59 -15.22
N GLU A 210 48.33 5.46 -13.91
CA GLU A 210 47.37 4.90 -12.94
C GLU A 210 46.11 5.77 -12.80
N ARG A 211 46.27 7.10 -12.75
CA ARG A 211 45.11 8.02 -12.66
C ARG A 211 44.26 7.98 -13.93
N THR A 212 44.91 7.90 -15.08
CA THR A 212 44.25 7.81 -16.39
C THR A 212 43.50 6.49 -16.55
N ASP A 213 44.12 5.38 -16.16
CA ASP A 213 43.48 4.06 -16.23
C ASP A 213 42.29 3.98 -15.26
N ASN A 214 42.43 4.52 -14.05
CA ASN A 214 41.34 4.58 -13.07
C ASN A 214 40.17 5.44 -13.57
N ALA A 215 40.44 6.64 -14.11
CA ALA A 215 39.42 7.50 -14.69
C ALA A 215 38.70 6.85 -15.88
N SER A 216 39.44 6.27 -16.83
CA SER A 216 38.84 5.58 -17.99
C SER A 216 38.07 4.31 -17.61
N SER A 217 38.54 3.58 -16.58
CA SER A 217 37.89 2.36 -16.10
C SER A 217 36.62 2.68 -15.34
N SER A 218 36.57 3.81 -14.62
CA SER A 218 35.35 4.32 -14.00
C SER A 218 34.33 4.71 -15.07
N LEU A 219 34.75 5.46 -16.09
CA LEU A 219 33.89 5.86 -17.21
C LEU A 219 33.37 4.66 -18.03
N LEU A 220 34.20 3.63 -18.23
CA LEU A 220 33.80 2.37 -18.87
C LEU A 220 32.78 1.62 -18.00
N ARG A 221 33.02 1.54 -16.70
CA ARG A 221 32.13 0.86 -15.74
C ARG A 221 30.75 1.52 -15.69
N GLU A 222 30.71 2.83 -15.87
CA GLU A 222 29.48 3.63 -15.95
C GLU A 222 28.82 3.57 -17.34
N GLY A 223 29.44 2.89 -18.31
CA GLY A 223 28.88 2.65 -19.65
C GLY A 223 28.89 3.87 -20.57
N LEU A 224 29.66 4.91 -20.23
CA LEU A 224 29.72 6.17 -20.97
C LEU A 224 30.73 6.14 -22.13
N VAL A 225 31.70 5.25 -22.04
CA VAL A 225 32.74 5.04 -23.05
C VAL A 225 33.00 3.54 -23.26
N TRP A 226 33.49 3.18 -24.42
CA TRP A 226 34.04 1.86 -24.74
C TRP A 226 35.55 1.92 -24.69
N LEU A 227 36.19 0.83 -24.26
CA LEU A 227 37.63 0.64 -24.37
C LEU A 227 37.87 -0.38 -25.48
N ASP A 228 38.53 0.06 -26.55
CA ASP A 228 38.99 -0.79 -27.64
C ASP A 228 40.52 -0.86 -27.63
N VAL A 229 41.11 -1.81 -28.35
CA VAL A 229 42.55 -1.90 -28.55
C VAL A 229 42.82 -1.69 -30.02
N ASP A 230 43.55 -0.63 -30.37
CA ASP A 230 43.95 -0.40 -31.74
C ASP A 230 44.85 -1.58 -32.20
N PRO A 231 44.41 -2.37 -33.19
CA PRO A 231 45.10 -3.58 -33.59
C PRO A 231 46.49 -3.30 -34.21
N SER A 232 46.76 -2.08 -34.66
CA SER A 232 48.02 -1.68 -35.29
C SER A 232 49.09 -1.22 -34.30
N THR A 233 48.69 -0.53 -33.22
CA THR A 233 49.58 0.05 -32.21
C THR A 233 49.55 -0.69 -30.88
N GLN A 234 48.57 -1.58 -30.68
CA GLN A 234 48.26 -2.25 -29.41
C GLN A 234 47.94 -1.28 -28.26
N GLU A 235 47.64 -0.01 -28.55
CA GLU A 235 47.21 0.98 -27.56
C GLU A 235 45.71 0.86 -27.26
N ARG A 236 45.33 1.12 -26.00
CA ARG A 236 43.92 1.17 -25.57
C ARG A 236 43.31 2.52 -25.94
N VAL A 237 42.21 2.50 -26.67
CA VAL A 237 41.46 3.66 -27.16
C VAL A 237 40.09 3.72 -26.47
N VAL A 238 39.72 4.90 -25.98
CA VAL A 238 38.43 5.16 -25.34
C VAL A 238 37.50 5.83 -26.37
N GLN A 239 36.31 5.29 -26.60
CA GLN A 239 35.35 5.80 -27.59
C GLN A 239 33.93 6.00 -27.02
N GLN A 240 33.29 7.12 -27.34
CA GLN A 240 31.92 7.45 -26.93
C GLN A 240 30.87 6.78 -27.86
N ARG A 241 29.74 6.34 -27.29
CA ARG A 241 28.71 5.58 -28.02
C ARG A 241 27.80 6.50 -28.88
N HIS A 242 27.59 6.16 -30.15
CA HIS A 242 26.58 6.75 -31.05
C HIS A 242 25.81 5.62 -31.76
N CYS A 243 24.51 5.76 -32.05
CA CYS A 243 23.67 4.68 -32.59
C CYS A 243 22.79 5.15 -33.78
N GLU A 244 22.78 4.37 -34.88
CA GLU A 244 21.91 4.54 -36.07
C GLU A 244 20.61 3.71 -35.97
N GLN A 245 19.54 4.17 -36.63
CA GLN A 245 18.17 3.61 -36.67
C GLN A 245 17.92 2.69 -37.88
N HIS A 246 17.15 1.58 -37.74
CA HIS A 246 15.90 1.34 -38.52
C HIS A 246 15.19 -0.02 -38.30
N SER A 247 13.86 0.07 -38.26
CA SER A 247 12.76 -0.85 -38.65
C SER A 247 12.63 -2.26 -38.02
N MET A 248 11.95 -2.30 -36.87
CA MET A 248 11.28 -3.48 -36.30
C MET A 248 9.84 -3.11 -35.87
N SER A 249 9.26 -2.08 -36.50
CA SER A 249 8.23 -1.25 -35.86
C SER A 249 6.79 -1.59 -36.19
N SER A 250 6.46 -2.33 -37.26
CA SER A 250 5.05 -2.47 -37.66
C SER A 250 4.44 -3.85 -37.47
N ILE A 251 5.26 -4.90 -37.28
CA ILE A 251 4.78 -6.28 -37.12
C ILE A 251 4.90 -6.76 -35.66
N MET A 252 5.92 -6.30 -34.91
CA MET A 252 6.00 -6.53 -33.46
C MET A 252 4.97 -5.72 -32.69
N GLN A 253 4.54 -4.56 -33.20
CA GLN A 253 3.57 -3.70 -32.54
C GLN A 253 2.15 -4.30 -32.43
N LEU A 254 1.79 -5.30 -33.25
CA LEU A 254 0.48 -5.97 -33.13
C LEU A 254 0.52 -7.20 -32.22
N ILE A 255 1.67 -7.89 -32.14
CA ILE A 255 1.88 -9.07 -31.28
C ILE A 255 2.27 -8.62 -29.86
N ASP A 256 3.11 -7.60 -29.71
CA ASP A 256 3.45 -6.95 -28.44
C ASP A 256 2.23 -6.29 -27.79
N ASN A 257 1.26 -5.78 -28.54
CA ASN A 257 0.06 -5.20 -27.93
C ASN A 257 -0.86 -6.24 -27.24
N ILE A 258 -0.78 -7.52 -27.65
CA ILE A 258 -1.57 -8.60 -27.07
C ILE A 258 -0.76 -9.34 -25.99
N GLU A 259 0.56 -9.49 -26.18
CA GLU A 259 1.44 -10.02 -25.14
C GLU A 259 1.68 -9.02 -23.99
N SER A 260 1.93 -7.73 -24.24
CA SER A 260 2.22 -6.74 -23.17
C SER A 260 1.03 -6.43 -22.26
N LEU A 261 -0.20 -6.74 -22.67
CA LEU A 261 -1.37 -6.63 -21.80
C LEU A 261 -1.42 -7.75 -20.74
N LEU A 262 -0.76 -8.89 -21.01
CA LEU A 262 -0.74 -10.06 -20.14
C LEU A 262 0.63 -10.34 -19.48
N THR A 263 1.75 -9.85 -20.03
CA THR A 263 3.10 -10.12 -19.49
C THR A 263 3.81 -8.92 -18.84
N SER A 264 3.52 -7.67 -19.20
CA SER A 264 4.33 -6.50 -18.76
C SER A 264 4.10 -6.01 -17.32
N SER A 265 3.10 -6.55 -16.61
CA SER A 265 2.86 -6.16 -15.20
C SER A 265 3.60 -7.04 -14.20
N LEU A 266 3.86 -8.31 -14.56
CA LEU A 266 4.38 -9.31 -13.64
C LEU A 266 5.76 -9.84 -14.06
N ILE A 267 6.07 -9.95 -15.35
CA ILE A 267 7.37 -10.48 -15.82
C ILE A 267 8.46 -9.39 -15.84
N ASP A 268 8.15 -8.13 -16.17
CA ASP A 268 9.16 -7.04 -16.12
C ASP A 268 9.61 -6.73 -14.68
N ILE A 269 8.71 -6.88 -13.70
CA ILE A 269 9.06 -6.77 -12.26
C ILE A 269 9.94 -7.95 -11.80
N LEU A 270 9.81 -9.11 -12.46
CA LEU A 270 10.56 -10.33 -12.15
C LEU A 270 11.91 -10.41 -12.86
N LEU A 271 12.04 -9.87 -14.09
CA LEU A 271 13.28 -9.93 -14.89
C LEU A 271 14.26 -8.80 -14.58
N ASP A 272 13.80 -7.56 -14.29
CA ASP A 272 14.71 -6.46 -13.89
C ASP A 272 15.40 -6.74 -12.53
N ASN A 273 14.81 -7.61 -11.71
CA ASN A 273 15.41 -8.04 -10.44
C ASN A 273 16.36 -9.25 -10.57
N TYR A 274 16.34 -9.97 -11.69
CA TYR A 274 17.20 -11.13 -11.89
C TYR A 274 18.60 -10.73 -12.39
N TYR A 275 18.71 -9.66 -13.19
CA TYR A 275 19.98 -9.22 -13.76
C TYR A 275 20.87 -8.38 -12.81
N CYS A 276 20.30 -7.72 -11.79
CA CYS A 276 21.10 -6.94 -10.82
C CYS A 276 21.80 -7.77 -9.73
N THR A 277 21.70 -9.11 -9.72
CA THR A 277 22.24 -9.96 -8.63
C THR A 277 23.54 -10.69 -8.99
N LEU A 278 24.17 -10.37 -10.13
CA LEU A 278 25.44 -10.99 -10.55
C LEU A 278 26.47 -9.93 -10.93
N THR A 279 26.84 -9.06 -10.01
CA THR A 279 28.21 -8.56 -9.83
C THR A 279 28.17 -7.58 -8.67
N MET A 280 28.70 -7.98 -7.52
CA MET A 280 29.51 -7.15 -6.62
C MET A 280 29.87 -8.04 -5.42
N ASN A 281 31.09 -8.55 -5.42
CA ASN A 281 31.76 -8.97 -4.20
C ASN A 281 33.16 -8.38 -4.23
N GLY A 282 33.46 -7.59 -3.19
CA GLY A 282 34.82 -7.29 -2.74
C GLY A 282 35.36 -5.89 -3.03
N GLY A 283 35.65 -5.14 -1.95
CA GLY A 283 36.71 -4.12 -1.94
C GLY A 283 36.45 -2.89 -1.07
N ASP A 284 36.82 -2.95 0.21
CA ASP A 284 36.75 -1.90 1.24
C ASP A 284 37.45 -0.56 0.90
N THR A 285 36.96 0.56 1.45
CA THR A 285 37.71 1.36 2.43
C THR A 285 36.84 2.38 3.19
N SER A 286 37.08 2.39 4.50
CA SER A 286 36.47 3.07 5.65
C SER A 286 36.24 4.60 5.60
N VAL A 287 35.03 5.03 5.97
CA VAL A 287 34.77 6.19 6.86
C VAL A 287 33.54 5.89 7.75
N GLU A 288 33.71 6.04 9.06
CA GLU A 288 32.77 5.66 10.13
C GLU A 288 31.64 6.70 10.33
N PRO A 289 30.35 6.30 10.41
CA PRO A 289 29.28 7.15 10.92
C PRO A 289 28.91 6.83 12.37
N LEU A 290 28.70 7.89 13.16
CA LEU A 290 28.23 7.91 14.56
C LEU A 290 26.76 7.45 14.73
N LEU A 291 26.44 6.25 14.27
CA LEU A 291 25.26 5.47 14.65
C LEU A 291 25.72 4.02 14.79
N PRO A 292 25.25 3.26 15.81
CA PRO A 292 25.65 1.87 15.93
C PRO A 292 25.32 1.13 14.63
N SER A 293 26.35 0.62 13.97
CA SER A 293 26.25 -0.19 12.76
C SER A 293 25.38 -1.40 13.07
N ILE A 294 24.11 -1.35 12.68
CA ILE A 294 23.34 -2.56 12.46
C ILE A 294 24.04 -3.20 11.27
N ASP A 295 24.76 -4.30 11.51
CA ASP A 295 25.29 -5.17 10.47
C ASP A 295 24.21 -5.30 9.39
N ARG A 296 24.46 -4.76 8.19
CA ARG A 296 23.56 -4.95 7.05
C ARG A 296 23.77 -6.38 6.58
N GLU A 297 23.21 -7.35 7.32
CA GLU A 297 23.02 -8.70 6.83
C GLU A 297 22.34 -8.59 5.47
N GLU A 298 22.99 -9.12 4.44
CA GLU A 298 22.46 -9.19 3.09
C GLU A 298 21.08 -9.86 3.14
N VAL A 299 20.02 -9.11 2.83
CA VAL A 299 18.65 -9.60 2.93
C VAL A 299 18.40 -10.57 1.77
N LYS A 300 18.64 -11.86 2.01
CA LYS A 300 18.47 -12.90 0.97
C LYS A 300 16.99 -13.14 0.68
N LEU A 301 16.61 -13.06 -0.60
CA LEU A 301 15.24 -13.33 -1.07
C LEU A 301 14.70 -14.68 -0.59
N ARG A 302 15.53 -15.73 -0.61
CA ARG A 302 15.18 -17.06 -0.10
C ARG A 302 14.75 -17.02 1.37
N SER A 303 15.42 -16.22 2.21
CA SER A 303 15.05 -16.05 3.62
C SER A 303 13.69 -15.36 3.74
N CYS A 304 13.42 -14.34 2.93
CA CYS A 304 12.12 -13.67 2.91
C CYS A 304 10.98 -14.61 2.48
N ILE A 305 11.20 -15.46 1.47
CA ILE A 305 10.24 -16.49 1.05
C ILE A 305 9.94 -17.44 2.21
N THR A 306 10.97 -18.03 2.84
CA THR A 306 10.78 -18.94 3.97
C THR A 306 10.05 -18.26 5.13
N ASN A 307 10.48 -17.05 5.50
CA ASN A 307 9.89 -16.30 6.61
C ASN A 307 8.44 -15.86 6.35
N LEU A 308 8.09 -15.59 5.09
CA LEU A 308 6.72 -15.29 4.69
C LEU A 308 5.88 -16.57 4.69
N ALA A 309 6.39 -17.67 4.16
CA ALA A 309 5.70 -18.97 4.12
C ALA A 309 5.34 -19.50 5.51
N VAL A 310 6.23 -19.35 6.50
CA VAL A 310 5.99 -19.74 7.91
C VAL A 310 4.76 -19.02 8.50
N ILE A 311 4.43 -17.82 8.00
CA ILE A 311 3.26 -17.06 8.45
C ILE A 311 2.05 -17.33 7.54
N ALA A 312 2.25 -17.23 6.23
CA ALA A 312 1.19 -17.32 5.24
C ALA A 312 0.54 -18.70 5.19
N ALA A 313 1.32 -19.80 5.25
CA ALA A 313 0.75 -21.14 5.12
C ALA A 313 -0.24 -21.50 6.24
N PRO A 314 0.07 -21.33 7.55
CA PRO A 314 -0.92 -21.52 8.60
C PRO A 314 -2.09 -20.54 8.50
N GLN A 315 -1.83 -19.31 8.04
CA GLN A 315 -2.89 -18.31 7.89
C GLN A 315 -3.87 -18.68 6.77
N ILE A 316 -3.40 -19.20 5.63
CA ILE A 316 -4.23 -19.75 4.55
C ILE A 316 -5.14 -20.85 5.10
N ILE A 317 -4.58 -21.81 5.85
CA ILE A 317 -5.38 -22.88 6.46
C ILE A 317 -6.43 -22.29 7.42
N SER A 318 -6.06 -21.27 8.20
CA SER A 318 -6.96 -20.58 9.11
C SER A 318 -8.13 -19.90 8.37
N MET A 319 -7.87 -19.27 7.22
CA MET A 319 -8.93 -18.64 6.41
C MET A 319 -9.89 -19.69 5.83
N VAL A 320 -9.37 -20.82 5.33
CA VAL A 320 -10.22 -21.93 4.86
C VAL A 320 -11.06 -22.49 6.01
N LEU A 321 -10.46 -22.77 7.16
CA LEU A 321 -11.16 -23.32 8.33
C LEU A 321 -12.23 -22.35 8.89
N ASN A 322 -12.02 -21.04 8.76
CA ASN A 322 -13.00 -20.01 9.12
C ASN A 322 -14.27 -20.07 8.27
N TYR A 323 -14.15 -20.47 7.00
CA TYR A 323 -15.27 -20.55 6.07
C TYR A 323 -16.11 -21.83 6.26
N ILE A 324 -15.49 -22.93 6.67
CA ILE A 324 -16.14 -24.27 6.81
C ILE A 324 -17.47 -24.26 7.58
N PRO A 325 -17.64 -23.56 8.72
CA PRO A 325 -18.91 -23.50 9.44
C PRO A 325 -20.11 -23.11 8.58
N GLN A 326 -19.93 -22.19 7.62
CA GLN A 326 -21.02 -21.78 6.73
C GLN A 326 -21.50 -22.94 5.85
N THR A 327 -20.58 -23.76 5.33
CA THR A 327 -20.90 -24.96 4.55
C THR A 327 -21.58 -26.02 5.41
N ILE A 328 -21.16 -26.18 6.67
CA ILE A 328 -21.80 -27.11 7.61
C ILE A 328 -23.27 -26.71 7.85
N ASN A 329 -23.57 -25.43 8.03
CA ASN A 329 -24.94 -24.95 8.19
C ASN A 329 -25.83 -25.34 6.99
N VAL A 330 -25.35 -25.11 5.76
CA VAL A 330 -26.09 -25.49 4.54
C VAL A 330 -26.39 -26.99 4.52
N PHE A 331 -25.41 -27.82 4.89
CA PHE A 331 -25.57 -29.28 4.93
C PHE A 331 -26.61 -29.75 5.96
N PHE A 332 -26.64 -29.17 7.15
CA PHE A 332 -27.64 -29.56 8.16
C PHE A 332 -29.04 -29.06 7.80
N ILE A 333 -29.17 -27.84 7.27
CA ILE A 333 -30.46 -27.29 6.83
C ILE A 333 -31.03 -28.08 5.65
N SER A 334 -30.21 -28.44 4.66
CA SER A 334 -30.69 -29.20 3.49
C SER A 334 -31.28 -30.56 3.86
N ARG A 335 -30.81 -31.18 4.96
CA ARG A 335 -31.33 -32.46 5.47
C ARG A 335 -32.70 -32.36 6.14
N LEU A 336 -33.18 -31.16 6.46
CA LEU A 336 -34.53 -30.97 7.00
C LEU A 336 -35.60 -31.16 5.92
N GLY A 337 -35.25 -31.04 4.63
CA GLY A 337 -36.17 -31.23 3.51
C GLY A 337 -37.16 -30.07 3.32
N ASP A 338 -36.89 -28.91 3.93
CA ASP A 338 -37.70 -27.71 3.81
C ASP A 338 -37.08 -26.76 2.77
N ALA A 339 -37.79 -26.57 1.65
CA ALA A 339 -37.33 -25.77 0.52
C ALA A 339 -37.24 -24.27 0.85
N ASP A 340 -38.16 -23.75 1.67
CA ASP A 340 -38.19 -22.33 2.04
C ASP A 340 -37.01 -22.02 2.97
N MET A 341 -36.73 -22.91 3.92
CA MET A 341 -35.53 -22.81 4.76
C MET A 341 -34.24 -22.87 3.94
N LEU A 342 -34.15 -23.79 2.98
CA LEU A 342 -32.96 -23.92 2.14
C LEU A 342 -32.72 -22.66 1.30
N ALA A 343 -33.79 -22.09 0.71
CA ALA A 343 -33.72 -20.83 -0.02
C ALA A 343 -33.30 -19.66 0.90
N ALA A 344 -33.74 -19.66 2.16
CA ALA A 344 -33.42 -18.62 3.13
C ALA A 344 -31.94 -18.61 3.57
N VAL A 345 -31.21 -19.74 3.50
CA VAL A 345 -29.81 -19.82 3.97
C VAL A 345 -28.90 -18.83 3.24
N GLY A 346 -29.00 -18.76 1.91
CA GLY A 346 -28.19 -17.85 1.11
C GLY A 346 -28.45 -16.39 1.46
N LEU A 347 -29.72 -16.02 1.58
CA LEU A 347 -30.14 -14.67 1.95
C LEU A 347 -29.72 -14.29 3.36
N ALA A 348 -29.82 -15.22 4.31
CA ALA A 348 -29.39 -15.04 5.69
C ALA A 348 -27.87 -14.81 5.79
N ASN A 349 -27.08 -15.61 5.07
CA ASN A 349 -25.62 -15.43 5.00
C ASN A 349 -25.23 -14.09 4.37
N LEU A 350 -25.89 -13.71 3.27
CA LEU A 350 -25.69 -12.42 2.62
C LEU A 350 -25.93 -11.26 3.60
N VAL A 351 -27.08 -11.24 4.28
CA VAL A 351 -27.41 -10.17 5.24
C VAL A 351 -26.44 -10.17 6.42
N PHE A 352 -26.10 -11.33 6.97
CA PHE A 352 -25.16 -11.45 8.09
C PHE A 352 -23.74 -11.01 7.71
N ASN A 353 -23.32 -11.28 6.48
CA ASN A 353 -22.02 -10.88 5.95
C ASN A 353 -21.97 -9.36 5.70
N ILE A 354 -22.89 -8.83 4.89
CA ILE A 354 -22.94 -7.41 4.52
C ILE A 354 -23.17 -6.52 5.74
N GLY A 355 -24.20 -6.83 6.53
CA GLY A 355 -24.64 -6.02 7.67
C GLY A 355 -23.90 -6.31 8.98
N GLY A 356 -22.96 -7.26 9.00
CA GLY A 356 -22.32 -7.75 10.21
C GLY A 356 -20.81 -7.95 10.08
N VAL A 357 -20.39 -9.20 9.86
CA VAL A 357 -19.00 -9.62 10.07
C VAL A 357 -17.98 -8.91 9.17
N SER A 358 -18.33 -8.62 7.91
CA SER A 358 -17.42 -7.97 6.95
C SER A 358 -16.95 -6.59 7.42
N CYS A 359 -17.86 -5.77 7.99
CA CYS A 359 -17.53 -4.45 8.54
C CYS A 359 -16.51 -4.55 9.68
N GLY A 360 -16.73 -5.49 10.59
CA GLY A 360 -15.88 -5.72 11.74
C GLY A 360 -14.49 -6.24 11.36
N TYR A 361 -14.43 -7.21 10.46
CA TYR A 361 -13.17 -7.71 9.92
C TYR A 361 -12.43 -6.63 9.14
N GLY A 362 -13.17 -5.81 8.40
CA GLY A 362 -12.68 -4.67 7.65
C GLY A 362 -11.98 -3.63 8.52
N ILE A 363 -12.63 -3.17 9.60
CA ILE A 363 -12.03 -2.18 10.50
C ILE A 363 -10.82 -2.75 11.24
N ASN A 364 -10.87 -4.03 11.61
CA ASN A 364 -9.79 -4.71 12.31
C ASN A 364 -8.52 -4.86 11.48
N GLN A 365 -8.58 -4.77 10.15
CA GLN A 365 -7.36 -4.79 9.32
C GLN A 365 -6.40 -3.64 9.63
N ALA A 366 -6.86 -2.55 10.28
CA ALA A 366 -5.94 -1.54 10.81
C ALA A 366 -4.97 -2.09 11.87
N ILE A 367 -5.36 -3.14 12.60
CA ILE A 367 -4.49 -3.82 13.57
C ILE A 367 -3.26 -4.40 12.89
N GLU A 368 -3.40 -5.00 11.71
CA GLU A 368 -2.26 -5.57 10.98
C GLU A 368 -1.22 -4.49 10.70
N THR A 369 -1.62 -3.35 10.15
CA THR A 369 -0.75 -2.19 9.91
C THR A 369 -0.11 -1.68 11.21
N LEU A 370 -0.94 -1.31 12.17
CA LEU A 370 -0.50 -0.58 13.36
C LEU A 370 0.34 -1.44 14.30
N VAL A 371 -0.05 -2.70 14.50
CA VAL A 371 0.67 -3.64 15.37
C VAL A 371 1.96 -4.10 14.72
N SER A 372 1.97 -4.44 13.43
CA SER A 372 3.20 -4.87 12.76
C SER A 372 4.24 -3.76 12.71
N GLN A 373 3.84 -2.51 12.38
CA GLN A 373 4.73 -1.35 12.41
C GLN A 373 5.24 -1.06 13.82
N SER A 374 4.36 -1.07 14.83
CA SER A 374 4.77 -0.89 16.23
C SER A 374 5.77 -1.95 16.68
N ARG A 375 5.57 -3.20 16.26
CA ARG A 375 6.49 -4.30 16.55
C ARG A 375 7.83 -4.10 15.83
N GLY A 376 7.82 -3.71 14.56
CA GLY A 376 9.02 -3.39 13.78
C GLY A 376 9.86 -2.28 14.40
N HIS A 377 9.19 -1.26 14.94
CA HIS A 377 9.81 -0.16 15.68
C HIS A 377 10.33 -0.58 17.09
N GLY A 378 10.05 -1.80 17.56
CA GLY A 378 10.33 -2.25 18.92
C GLY A 378 9.38 -1.67 19.99
N GLY A 379 8.36 -0.92 19.58
CA GLY A 379 7.36 -0.31 20.44
C GLY A 379 6.25 -1.27 20.84
N HIS A 380 6.55 -2.36 21.56
CA HIS A 380 5.56 -3.36 21.95
C HIS A 380 4.41 -2.80 22.80
N HIS A 381 4.69 -1.85 23.71
CA HIS A 381 3.65 -1.13 24.42
C HIS A 381 2.66 -0.40 23.48
N LEU A 382 3.16 0.16 22.38
CA LEU A 382 2.31 0.84 21.40
C LEU A 382 1.41 -0.16 20.67
N ALA A 383 1.92 -1.34 20.34
CA ALA A 383 1.11 -2.45 19.80
C ALA A 383 -0.04 -2.83 20.74
N SER A 384 0.23 -2.94 22.05
CA SER A 384 -0.79 -3.20 23.08
C SER A 384 -1.89 -2.12 23.09
N VAL A 385 -1.50 -0.85 22.99
CA VAL A 385 -2.43 0.28 22.94
C VAL A 385 -3.27 0.26 21.66
N HIS A 386 -2.68 -0.01 20.49
CA HIS A 386 -3.43 -0.13 19.23
C HIS A 386 -4.43 -1.28 19.25
N MET A 387 -4.03 -2.42 19.84
CA MET A 387 -4.93 -3.55 20.02
C MET A 387 -6.11 -3.19 20.93
N ALA A 388 -5.86 -2.63 22.11
CA ALA A 388 -6.92 -2.24 23.04
C ALA A 388 -7.88 -1.20 22.41
N LYS A 389 -7.37 -0.27 21.61
CA LYS A 389 -8.18 0.67 20.82
C LYS A 389 -9.07 -0.05 19.82
N GLY A 390 -8.51 -0.96 19.03
CA GLY A 390 -9.28 -1.74 18.04
C GLY A 390 -10.37 -2.59 18.69
N MET A 391 -10.09 -3.25 19.81
CA MET A 391 -11.10 -3.99 20.58
C MET A 391 -12.26 -3.11 21.05
N CYS A 392 -11.96 -1.87 21.49
CA CYS A 392 -12.97 -0.92 21.95
C CYS A 392 -13.80 -0.34 20.78
N ILE A 393 -13.16 0.01 19.68
CA ILE A 393 -13.84 0.46 18.44
C ILE A 393 -14.70 -0.68 17.88
N GLY A 394 -14.18 -1.90 17.87
CA GLY A 394 -14.89 -3.10 17.44
C GLY A 394 -16.11 -3.41 18.30
N LEU A 395 -16.06 -3.17 19.62
CA LEU A 395 -17.22 -3.29 20.50
C LEU A 395 -18.32 -2.27 20.16
N LEU A 396 -17.95 -1.01 19.89
CA LEU A 396 -18.93 0.00 19.49
C LEU A 396 -19.55 -0.37 18.14
N LEU A 397 -18.72 -0.74 17.17
CA LEU A 397 -19.16 -1.14 15.83
C LEU A 397 -20.09 -2.37 15.89
N SER A 398 -19.71 -3.43 16.62
CA SER A 398 -20.54 -4.62 16.76
C SER A 398 -21.90 -4.32 17.37
N THR A 399 -21.98 -3.35 18.29
CA THR A 399 -23.24 -2.91 18.89
C THR A 399 -24.15 -2.26 17.85
N ILE A 400 -23.60 -1.39 17.00
CA ILE A 400 -24.34 -0.75 15.90
C ILE A 400 -24.83 -1.81 14.91
N LEU A 401 -23.94 -2.73 14.49
CA LEU A 401 -24.27 -3.79 13.53
C LEU A 401 -25.34 -4.74 14.08
N PHE A 402 -25.26 -5.11 15.36
CA PHE A 402 -26.29 -5.91 16.03
C PHE A 402 -27.68 -5.26 15.91
N ILE A 403 -27.79 -3.96 16.15
CA ILE A 403 -29.05 -3.21 16.05
C ILE A 403 -29.56 -3.18 14.61
N VAL A 404 -28.69 -2.91 13.63
CA VAL A 404 -29.05 -2.89 12.20
C VAL A 404 -29.63 -4.23 11.76
N LEU A 405 -29.01 -5.33 12.18
CA LEU A 405 -29.43 -6.68 11.80
C LEU A 405 -30.79 -7.10 12.40
N GLN A 406 -31.30 -6.41 13.43
CA GLN A 406 -32.65 -6.67 13.94
C GLN A 406 -33.76 -6.28 12.95
N PHE A 407 -33.42 -5.50 11.92
CA PHE A 407 -34.35 -5.08 10.87
C PHE A 407 -34.26 -5.94 9.61
N THR A 408 -33.65 -7.13 9.69
CA THR A 408 -33.43 -8.01 8.53
C THR A 408 -34.73 -8.36 7.81
N GLU A 409 -35.75 -8.86 8.51
CA GLU A 409 -37.05 -9.21 7.89
C GLU A 409 -37.67 -8.00 7.18
N VAL A 410 -37.66 -6.84 7.83
CA VAL A 410 -38.19 -5.58 7.27
C VAL A 410 -37.43 -5.17 6.01
N ALA A 411 -36.10 -5.26 6.02
CA ALA A 411 -35.27 -4.93 4.88
C ALA A 411 -35.51 -5.89 3.70
N LEU A 412 -35.62 -7.20 3.96
CA LEU A 412 -35.88 -8.20 2.94
C LEU A 412 -37.28 -8.08 2.33
N ASN A 413 -38.29 -7.80 3.17
CA ASN A 413 -39.64 -7.51 2.70
C ASN A 413 -39.69 -6.22 1.86
N PHE A 414 -38.93 -5.19 2.24
CA PHE A 414 -38.78 -3.98 1.44
C PHE A 414 -38.15 -4.25 0.07
N LEU A 415 -37.20 -5.18 0.00
CA LEU A 415 -36.60 -5.69 -1.24
C LEU A 415 -37.50 -6.69 -2.00
N ARG A 416 -38.76 -6.86 -1.57
CA ARG A 416 -39.77 -7.75 -2.18
C ARG A 416 -39.36 -9.23 -2.21
N GLN A 417 -38.58 -9.66 -1.23
CA GLN A 417 -38.34 -11.09 -1.00
C GLN A 417 -39.60 -11.77 -0.48
N ASP A 418 -39.71 -13.09 -0.67
CA ASP A 418 -40.82 -13.85 -0.13
C ASP A 418 -40.88 -13.71 1.41
N PRO A 419 -42.04 -13.38 2.01
CA PRO A 419 -42.14 -13.15 3.45
C PRO A 419 -41.77 -14.35 4.33
N VAL A 420 -42.00 -15.58 3.86
CA VAL A 420 -41.64 -16.80 4.60
C VAL A 420 -40.13 -16.99 4.59
N VAL A 421 -39.51 -16.85 3.42
CA VAL A 421 -38.04 -16.89 3.26
C VAL A 421 -37.36 -15.76 4.05
N ALA A 422 -37.91 -14.55 4.01
CA ALA A 422 -37.40 -13.39 4.75
C ALA A 422 -37.46 -13.60 6.28
N LYS A 423 -38.54 -14.21 6.77
CA LYS A 423 -38.68 -14.57 8.17
C LYS A 423 -37.66 -15.64 8.60
N HIS A 424 -37.49 -16.70 7.80
CA HIS A 424 -36.45 -17.70 8.07
C HIS A 424 -35.04 -17.12 8.07
N ALA A 425 -34.75 -16.19 7.15
CA ALA A 425 -33.47 -15.48 7.14
C ALA A 425 -33.27 -14.64 8.41
N MET A 426 -34.32 -13.96 8.88
CA MET A 426 -34.30 -13.23 10.14
C MET A 426 -34.10 -14.15 11.35
N ASP A 427 -34.70 -15.34 11.37
CA ASP A 427 -34.51 -16.32 12.44
C ASP A 427 -33.02 -16.69 12.62
N TYR A 428 -32.31 -16.92 11.51
CA TYR A 428 -30.85 -17.14 11.53
C TYR A 428 -30.09 -15.88 11.96
N VAL A 429 -30.37 -14.74 11.32
CA VAL A 429 -29.61 -13.51 11.56
C VAL A 429 -29.75 -13.05 13.00
N ASN A 430 -30.95 -13.11 13.58
CA ASN A 430 -31.20 -12.74 14.97
C ASN A 430 -30.38 -13.61 15.93
N SER A 431 -30.47 -14.94 15.78
CA SER A 431 -29.76 -15.86 16.68
C SER A 431 -28.23 -15.82 16.49
N ALA A 432 -27.75 -15.59 15.27
CA ALA A 432 -26.32 -15.43 14.96
C ALA A 432 -25.75 -14.07 15.41
N SER A 433 -26.57 -13.01 15.47
CA SER A 433 -26.11 -11.62 15.71
C SER A 433 -25.38 -11.44 17.04
N ILE A 434 -25.74 -12.21 18.07
CA ILE A 434 -25.03 -12.21 19.36
C ILE A 434 -23.55 -12.62 19.18
N GLY A 435 -23.27 -13.46 18.17
CA GLY A 435 -21.94 -13.92 17.80
C GLY A 435 -21.07 -12.87 17.07
N ILE A 436 -21.61 -11.73 16.67
CA ILE A 436 -20.84 -10.70 15.95
C ILE A 436 -19.77 -10.07 16.83
N TRP A 437 -20.12 -9.71 18.07
CA TRP A 437 -19.13 -9.17 19.00
C TRP A 437 -17.95 -10.13 19.21
N PRO A 438 -18.13 -11.40 19.63
CA PRO A 438 -17.00 -12.30 19.83
C PRO A 438 -16.25 -12.59 18.52
N ALA A 439 -16.93 -12.64 17.37
CA ALA A 439 -16.26 -12.76 16.06
C ALA A 439 -15.28 -11.61 15.82
N ILE A 440 -15.71 -10.36 16.02
CA ILE A 440 -14.87 -9.16 15.82
C ILE A 440 -13.73 -9.10 16.84
N GLN A 441 -13.98 -9.49 18.09
CA GLN A 441 -12.92 -9.51 19.10
C GLN A 441 -11.87 -10.60 18.81
N TYR A 442 -12.31 -11.80 18.41
CA TYR A 442 -11.39 -12.85 18.02
C TYR A 442 -10.57 -12.46 16.79
N ASP A 443 -11.21 -11.83 15.81
CA ASP A 443 -10.56 -11.36 14.58
C ASP A 443 -9.45 -10.32 14.87
N CYS A 444 -9.65 -9.48 15.89
CA CYS A 444 -8.61 -8.59 16.43
C CYS A 444 -7.45 -9.38 17.09
N ILE A 445 -7.77 -10.43 17.85
CA ILE A 445 -6.77 -11.33 18.47
C ILE A 445 -5.95 -12.05 17.41
N MET A 446 -6.62 -12.61 16.40
CA MET A 446 -6.01 -13.32 15.28
C MET A 446 -4.98 -12.44 14.57
N ARG A 447 -5.32 -11.19 14.25
CA ARG A 447 -4.40 -10.23 13.60
C ARG A 447 -3.20 -9.88 14.47
N PHE A 448 -3.40 -9.74 15.77
CA PHE A 448 -2.31 -9.55 16.71
C PHE A 448 -1.37 -10.76 16.71
N LEU A 449 -1.91 -11.98 16.82
CA LEU A 449 -1.13 -13.22 16.81
C LEU A 449 -0.36 -13.39 15.50
N LEU A 450 -0.97 -13.05 14.37
CA LEU A 450 -0.31 -13.02 13.06
C LEU A 450 0.91 -12.10 13.08
N CYS A 451 0.76 -10.86 13.58
CA CYS A 451 1.85 -9.90 13.70
C CYS A 451 2.98 -10.39 14.62
N TYR A 452 2.66 -11.20 15.62
CA TYR A 452 3.63 -11.80 16.55
C TYR A 452 4.10 -13.22 16.14
N HIS A 453 3.85 -13.64 14.90
CA HIS A 453 4.31 -14.92 14.33
C HIS A 453 3.64 -16.18 14.94
N HIS A 454 2.40 -16.07 15.41
CA HIS A 454 1.59 -17.18 15.94
C HIS A 454 0.33 -17.54 15.12
N PRO A 455 0.35 -17.55 13.77
CA PRO A 455 -0.86 -17.89 12.99
C PRO A 455 -1.28 -19.35 13.16
N HIS A 456 -0.36 -20.27 13.48
CA HIS A 456 -0.66 -21.68 13.75
C HIS A 456 -1.62 -21.86 14.94
N VAL A 457 -1.60 -20.95 15.92
CA VAL A 457 -2.56 -20.96 17.04
C VAL A 457 -3.96 -20.70 16.52
N CYS A 458 -4.10 -19.76 15.58
CA CYS A 458 -5.38 -19.45 14.96
C CYS A 458 -5.90 -20.64 14.15
N THR A 459 -5.01 -21.37 13.48
CA THR A 459 -5.34 -22.62 12.77
C THR A 459 -5.94 -23.65 13.71
N TRP A 460 -5.31 -23.90 14.86
CA TRP A 460 -5.81 -24.85 15.85
C TRP A 460 -7.14 -24.41 16.46
N ILE A 461 -7.30 -23.13 16.76
CA ILE A 461 -8.55 -22.59 17.27
C ILE A 461 -9.67 -22.84 16.25
N TYR A 462 -9.50 -22.44 14.99
CA TYR A 462 -10.51 -22.67 13.97
C TYR A 462 -10.77 -24.16 13.72
N ALA A 463 -9.74 -25.01 13.73
CA ALA A 463 -9.93 -26.46 13.56
C ALA A 463 -10.80 -27.06 14.68
N ILE A 464 -10.51 -26.70 15.94
CA ILE A 464 -11.28 -27.15 17.11
C ILE A 464 -12.71 -26.62 17.03
N THR A 465 -12.90 -25.34 16.77
CA THR A 465 -14.23 -24.72 16.76
C THR A 465 -15.08 -25.17 15.58
N SER A 466 -14.47 -25.46 14.42
CA SER A 466 -15.19 -26.02 13.26
C SER A 466 -15.58 -27.49 13.50
N ALA A 467 -14.75 -28.27 14.20
CA ALA A 467 -15.16 -29.61 14.64
C ALA A 467 -16.31 -29.56 15.65
N LEU A 468 -16.25 -28.63 16.62
CA LEU A 468 -17.35 -28.39 17.56
C LEU A 468 -18.60 -27.86 16.87
N HIS A 469 -18.47 -27.10 15.78
CA HIS A 469 -19.60 -26.58 15.03
C HIS A 469 -20.47 -27.69 14.44
N VAL A 470 -19.87 -28.81 14.00
CA VAL A 470 -20.63 -30.01 13.58
C VAL A 470 -21.50 -30.52 14.73
N LEU A 471 -20.94 -30.58 15.95
CA LEU A 471 -21.69 -30.97 17.16
C LEU A 471 -22.81 -29.97 17.47
N TRP A 472 -22.53 -28.67 17.40
CA TRP A 472 -23.56 -27.64 17.62
C TRP A 472 -24.69 -27.75 16.61
N CYS A 473 -24.39 -27.91 15.33
CA CYS A 473 -25.42 -28.09 14.30
C CYS A 473 -26.22 -29.36 14.54
N TYR A 474 -25.57 -30.48 14.86
CA TYR A 474 -26.26 -31.74 15.17
C TYR A 474 -27.24 -31.62 16.35
N LEU A 475 -26.88 -30.86 17.39
CA LEU A 475 -27.72 -30.69 18.57
C LEU A 475 -28.81 -29.63 18.40
N LEU A 476 -28.53 -28.57 17.64
CA LEU A 476 -29.35 -27.35 17.62
C LEU A 476 -30.17 -27.19 16.35
N VAL A 477 -29.78 -27.80 15.22
CA VAL A 477 -30.52 -27.72 13.96
C VAL A 477 -31.50 -28.89 13.88
N THR A 478 -32.76 -28.61 14.22
CA THR A 478 -33.86 -29.57 14.23
C THR A 478 -35.00 -29.04 13.34
N PRO A 479 -36.01 -29.86 13.00
CA PRO A 479 -37.17 -29.37 12.26
C PRO A 479 -37.91 -28.21 12.94
N SER A 480 -37.82 -28.08 14.27
CA SER A 480 -38.48 -26.99 15.00
C SER A 480 -37.64 -25.72 15.13
N SER A 481 -36.31 -25.83 15.15
CA SER A 481 -35.41 -24.68 15.27
C SER A 481 -34.89 -24.18 13.92
N GLY A 482 -34.75 -25.05 12.92
CA GLY A 482 -34.29 -24.73 11.56
C GLY A 482 -33.10 -23.77 11.53
N LEU A 483 -33.29 -22.65 10.84
CA LEU A 483 -32.30 -21.58 10.68
C LEU A 483 -31.93 -20.87 11.99
N ALA A 484 -32.87 -20.74 12.95
CA ALA A 484 -32.54 -20.18 14.26
C ALA A 484 -31.49 -21.05 14.98
N GLY A 485 -31.64 -22.39 14.90
CA GLY A 485 -30.68 -23.35 15.45
C GLY A 485 -29.28 -23.21 14.84
N ALA A 486 -29.20 -23.05 13.52
CA ALA A 486 -27.95 -22.81 12.81
C ALA A 486 -27.27 -21.49 13.22
N GLY A 487 -28.05 -20.42 13.45
CA GLY A 487 -27.51 -19.16 13.92
C GLY A 487 -27.00 -19.23 15.36
N VAL A 488 -27.67 -19.97 16.27
CA VAL A 488 -27.12 -20.24 17.62
C VAL A 488 -25.83 -21.05 17.53
N ALA A 489 -25.77 -22.07 16.68
CA ALA A 489 -24.55 -22.85 16.46
C ALA A 489 -23.38 -21.98 15.97
N MET A 490 -23.65 -21.04 15.07
CA MET A 490 -22.66 -20.07 14.59
C MET A 490 -22.20 -19.13 15.72
N ALA A 491 -23.13 -18.60 16.53
CA ALA A 491 -22.79 -17.75 17.67
C ALA A 491 -21.89 -18.48 18.69
N LEU A 492 -22.20 -19.75 19.00
CA LEU A 492 -21.37 -20.58 19.87
C LEU A 492 -19.98 -20.82 19.30
N THR A 493 -19.86 -21.02 17.99
CA THR A 493 -18.57 -21.15 17.31
C THR A 493 -17.74 -19.88 17.45
N PHE A 494 -18.32 -18.69 17.22
CA PHE A 494 -17.60 -17.43 17.41
C PHE A 494 -17.21 -17.17 18.87
N VAL A 495 -18.09 -17.49 19.83
CA VAL A 495 -17.75 -17.44 21.26
C VAL A 495 -16.60 -18.38 21.58
N GLY A 496 -16.62 -19.61 21.03
CA GLY A 496 -15.55 -20.58 21.18
C GLY A 496 -14.20 -20.06 20.68
N CYS A 497 -14.17 -19.45 19.47
CA CYS A 497 -12.97 -18.83 18.93
C CYS A 497 -12.43 -17.75 19.88
N TRP A 498 -13.31 -16.85 20.32
CA TRP A 498 -12.95 -15.76 21.21
C TRP A 498 -12.40 -16.26 22.55
N VAL A 499 -13.08 -17.21 23.20
CA VAL A 499 -12.66 -17.80 24.48
C VAL A 499 -11.29 -18.47 24.34
N LEU A 500 -11.08 -19.31 23.32
CA LEU A 500 -9.79 -19.97 23.10
C LEU A 500 -8.67 -18.96 22.80
N GLY A 501 -8.98 -17.88 22.07
CA GLY A 501 -8.04 -16.77 21.84
C GLY A 501 -7.63 -16.05 23.12
N ILE A 502 -8.59 -15.78 24.02
CA ILE A 502 -8.32 -15.18 25.34
C ILE A 502 -7.50 -16.13 26.21
N LEU A 503 -7.82 -17.43 26.22
CA LEU A 503 -7.04 -18.43 26.96
C LEU A 503 -5.59 -18.48 26.48
N TYR A 504 -5.36 -18.38 25.17
CA TYR A 504 -4.00 -18.29 24.63
C TYR A 504 -3.28 -17.00 25.06
N PHE A 505 -3.97 -15.85 25.10
CA PHE A 505 -3.39 -14.62 25.64
C PHE A 505 -3.02 -14.73 27.12
N VAL A 506 -3.88 -15.36 27.94
CA VAL A 506 -3.56 -15.63 29.35
C VAL A 506 -2.32 -16.53 29.44
N PHE A 507 -2.26 -17.58 28.63
CA PHE A 507 -1.08 -18.44 28.54
C PHE A 507 0.19 -17.67 28.15
N ALA A 508 0.12 -16.79 27.14
CA ALA A 508 1.23 -15.97 26.68
C ALA A 508 1.68 -14.93 27.73
N MET A 509 0.74 -14.34 28.48
CA MET A 509 1.05 -13.42 29.60
C MET A 509 1.86 -14.12 30.70
N ILE A 510 1.45 -15.35 31.05
CA ILE A 510 2.11 -16.15 32.10
C ILE A 510 3.47 -16.65 31.61
N ASN A 511 3.55 -17.11 30.35
CA ASN A 511 4.70 -17.79 29.76
C ASN A 511 5.32 -17.03 28.55
N PRO A 512 5.84 -15.80 28.74
CA PRO A 512 6.43 -15.03 27.65
C PRO A 512 7.72 -15.65 27.11
N SER A 513 8.44 -16.44 27.92
CA SER A 513 9.64 -17.18 27.50
C SER A 513 9.33 -18.31 26.52
N ILE A 514 8.13 -18.90 26.60
CA ILE A 514 7.70 -19.97 25.70
C ILE A 514 7.16 -19.38 24.40
N THR A 515 6.33 -18.34 24.51
CA THR A 515 5.64 -17.75 23.35
C THR A 515 6.50 -16.74 22.60
N ALA A 516 7.57 -16.23 23.21
CA ALA A 516 8.35 -15.10 22.70
C ALA A 516 7.50 -13.84 22.43
N ILE A 517 6.32 -13.72 23.06
CA ILE A 517 5.50 -12.51 23.04
C ILE A 517 5.84 -11.67 24.28
N PRO A 518 6.37 -10.45 24.11
CA PRO A 518 6.64 -9.56 25.24
C PRO A 518 5.37 -9.24 26.04
N ARG A 519 5.46 -9.22 27.38
CA ARG A 519 4.29 -8.95 28.26
C ARG A 519 3.69 -7.55 28.08
N ASP A 520 4.48 -6.61 27.59
CA ASP A 520 4.03 -5.25 27.27
C ASP A 520 3.38 -5.14 25.88
N ALA A 521 3.52 -6.15 25.02
CA ALA A 521 2.79 -6.28 23.76
C ALA A 521 1.31 -6.66 23.94
N LEU A 522 1.02 -7.47 24.96
CA LEU A 522 -0.33 -7.98 25.22
C LEU A 522 -1.27 -6.84 25.67
N PRO A 523 -2.55 -6.86 25.27
CA PRO A 523 -3.45 -5.71 25.42
C PRO A 523 -3.62 -5.32 26.89
N ARG A 524 -3.32 -4.06 27.20
CA ARG A 524 -3.56 -3.45 28.51
C ARG A 524 -4.70 -2.45 28.40
N PHE A 525 -5.82 -2.75 29.04
CA PHE A 525 -6.97 -1.88 29.10
C PHE A 525 -6.70 -0.69 30.03
N THR A 526 -6.19 0.40 29.45
CA THR A 526 -5.89 1.66 30.14
C THR A 526 -6.69 2.79 29.51
N ARG A 527 -6.69 3.97 30.13
CA ARG A 527 -7.34 5.17 29.56
C ARG A 527 -6.81 5.57 28.17
N ALA A 528 -5.63 5.09 27.77
CA ALA A 528 -5.08 5.33 26.44
C ALA A 528 -5.94 4.72 25.32
N MET A 529 -6.73 3.67 25.61
CA MET A 529 -7.59 3.02 24.61
C MET A 529 -8.76 3.91 24.15
N PHE A 530 -9.10 4.95 24.90
CA PHE A 530 -10.16 5.91 24.57
C PHE A 530 -9.63 7.20 23.92
N ARG A 531 -8.33 7.30 23.64
CA ARG A 531 -7.69 8.51 23.09
C ARG A 531 -7.26 8.31 21.64
N GLY A 532 -7.39 9.35 20.82
CA GLY A 532 -6.85 9.36 19.45
C GLY A 532 -7.51 8.32 18.53
N TRP A 533 -8.81 8.08 18.69
CA TRP A 533 -9.57 7.17 17.81
C TRP A 533 -9.52 7.63 16.35
N TRP A 534 -9.48 8.93 16.10
CA TRP A 534 -9.38 9.45 14.74
C TRP A 534 -8.15 8.94 13.98
N GLU A 535 -6.97 8.87 14.63
CA GLU A 535 -5.76 8.35 13.98
C GLU A 535 -5.87 6.85 13.67
N TYR A 536 -6.58 6.08 14.51
CA TYR A 536 -6.89 4.69 14.21
C TYR A 536 -7.87 4.60 13.03
N LEU A 537 -8.95 5.40 13.04
CA LEU A 537 -10.00 5.38 12.04
C LEU A 537 -9.54 5.88 10.66
N LYS A 538 -8.53 6.76 10.57
CA LYS A 538 -7.87 7.14 9.31
C LYS A 538 -7.27 5.96 8.56
N ILE A 539 -6.93 4.89 9.28
CA ILE A 539 -6.37 3.64 8.76
C ILE A 539 -7.49 2.59 8.66
N GLY A 540 -8.32 2.47 9.71
CA GLY A 540 -9.41 1.48 9.79
C GLY A 540 -10.53 1.69 8.81
N ILE A 541 -11.04 2.92 8.64
CA ILE A 541 -12.17 3.18 7.73
C ILE A 541 -11.79 2.85 6.28
N PRO A 542 -10.65 3.29 5.75
CA PRO A 542 -10.22 2.85 4.42
C PRO A 542 -10.04 1.33 4.31
N SER A 543 -9.45 0.67 5.31
CA SER A 543 -9.32 -0.80 5.29
C SER A 543 -10.69 -1.50 5.25
N MET A 544 -11.66 -0.97 6.00
CA MET A 544 -13.03 -1.46 5.99
C MET A 544 -13.67 -1.25 4.62
N ILE A 545 -13.54 -0.07 4.03
CA ILE A 545 -14.04 0.22 2.69
C ILE A 545 -13.43 -0.73 1.66
N THR A 546 -12.11 -0.95 1.67
CA THR A 546 -11.45 -1.88 0.73
C THR A 546 -12.08 -3.27 0.78
N LEU A 547 -12.25 -3.85 1.99
CA LEU A 547 -12.82 -5.19 2.16
C LEU A 547 -14.32 -5.26 1.86
N CYS A 548 -15.10 -4.35 2.45
CA CYS A 548 -16.55 -4.34 2.31
C CYS A 548 -16.97 -4.02 0.88
N SER A 549 -16.33 -3.07 0.21
CA SER A 549 -16.68 -2.71 -1.16
C SER A 549 -16.54 -3.90 -2.11
N GLU A 550 -15.49 -4.70 -1.93
CA GLU A 550 -15.25 -5.94 -2.66
C GLU A 550 -16.34 -6.96 -2.38
N TRP A 551 -16.48 -7.37 -1.11
CA TRP A 551 -17.41 -8.44 -0.72
C TRP A 551 -18.86 -8.11 -1.04
N TRP A 552 -19.30 -6.89 -0.76
CA TRP A 552 -20.69 -6.48 -1.01
C TRP A 552 -21.00 -6.41 -2.49
N ALA A 553 -20.04 -6.02 -3.33
CA ALA A 553 -20.28 -5.94 -4.76
C ALA A 553 -20.43 -7.34 -5.38
N TYR A 554 -19.69 -8.35 -4.90
CA TYR A 554 -19.91 -9.75 -5.29
C TYR A 554 -21.33 -10.25 -4.93
N GLU A 555 -21.83 -9.90 -3.74
CA GLU A 555 -23.20 -10.25 -3.32
C GLU A 555 -24.25 -9.56 -4.23
N ILE A 556 -24.07 -8.28 -4.55
CA ILE A 556 -24.96 -7.55 -5.46
C ILE A 556 -24.93 -8.16 -6.87
N CYS A 557 -23.77 -8.60 -7.36
CA CYS A 557 -23.65 -9.30 -8.65
C CYS A 557 -24.47 -10.60 -8.66
N THR A 558 -24.47 -11.36 -7.57
CA THR A 558 -25.33 -12.54 -7.43
C THR A 558 -26.82 -12.18 -7.50
N LEU A 559 -27.23 -11.07 -6.88
CA LEU A 559 -28.60 -10.56 -7.01
C LEU A 559 -28.93 -10.15 -8.46
N ILE A 560 -28.00 -9.52 -9.18
CA ILE A 560 -28.18 -9.17 -10.59
C ILE A 560 -28.38 -10.42 -11.45
N VAL A 561 -27.58 -11.47 -11.28
CA VAL A 561 -27.78 -12.75 -11.99
C VAL A 561 -29.15 -13.34 -11.66
N GLY A 562 -29.61 -13.21 -10.40
CA GLY A 562 -30.95 -13.63 -9.99
C GLY A 562 -32.09 -12.92 -10.73
N LEU A 563 -31.87 -11.72 -11.27
CA LEU A 563 -32.86 -10.99 -12.08
C LEU A 563 -33.13 -11.66 -13.43
N LEU A 564 -32.26 -12.56 -13.90
CA LEU A 564 -32.50 -13.35 -15.11
C LEU A 564 -33.71 -14.29 -14.96
N GLN A 565 -34.10 -14.61 -13.72
CA GLN A 565 -35.15 -15.59 -13.41
C GLN A 565 -34.89 -16.98 -14.03
N ASP A 566 -33.62 -17.29 -14.27
CA ASP A 566 -33.12 -18.57 -14.80
C ASP A 566 -32.37 -19.32 -13.71
N SER A 567 -32.98 -20.39 -13.20
CA SER A 567 -32.44 -21.19 -12.11
C SER A 567 -31.14 -21.92 -12.48
N ALA A 568 -30.95 -22.28 -13.75
CA ALA A 568 -29.74 -22.97 -14.20
C ALA A 568 -28.55 -22.00 -14.24
N GLN A 569 -28.75 -20.79 -14.75
CA GLN A 569 -27.71 -19.75 -14.76
C GLN A 569 -27.33 -19.28 -13.35
N LEU A 570 -28.32 -19.07 -12.49
CA LEU A 570 -28.08 -18.70 -11.10
C LEU A 570 -27.32 -19.82 -10.34
N ALA A 571 -27.73 -21.08 -10.51
CA ALA A 571 -27.04 -22.21 -9.89
C ALA A 571 -25.59 -22.35 -10.39
N ALA A 572 -25.35 -22.14 -11.69
CA ALA A 572 -24.00 -22.14 -12.26
C ALA A 572 -23.14 -21.02 -11.64
N HIS A 573 -23.67 -19.80 -11.59
CA HIS A 573 -23.00 -18.65 -10.98
C HIS A 573 -22.62 -18.89 -9.51
N VAL A 574 -23.57 -19.33 -8.69
CA VAL A 574 -23.35 -19.60 -7.25
C VAL A 574 -22.33 -20.72 -7.06
N SER A 575 -22.37 -21.77 -7.88
CA SER A 575 -21.41 -22.88 -7.82
C SER A 575 -19.98 -22.40 -8.07
N VAL A 576 -19.77 -21.59 -9.12
CA VAL A 576 -18.43 -21.06 -9.45
C VAL A 576 -17.99 -20.00 -8.43
N CYS A 577 -18.91 -19.20 -7.89
CA CYS A 577 -18.59 -18.27 -6.79
C CYS A 577 -18.11 -19.01 -5.53
N ASN A 578 -18.73 -20.13 -5.15
CA ASN A 578 -18.27 -20.94 -4.02
C ASN A 578 -16.84 -21.47 -4.21
N VAL A 579 -16.48 -21.84 -5.45
CA VAL A 579 -15.11 -22.24 -5.80
C VAL A 579 -14.16 -21.05 -5.69
N SER A 580 -14.54 -19.88 -6.22
CA SER A 580 -13.75 -18.65 -6.12
C SER A 580 -13.52 -18.21 -4.67
N VAL A 581 -14.51 -18.33 -3.79
CA VAL A 581 -14.33 -18.00 -2.36
C VAL A 581 -13.26 -18.86 -1.70
N LEU A 582 -13.19 -20.16 -2.01
CA LEU A 582 -12.12 -21.03 -1.49
C LEU A 582 -10.72 -20.60 -2.00
N MET A 583 -10.64 -20.09 -3.22
CA MET A 583 -9.41 -19.56 -3.81
C MET A 583 -8.99 -18.24 -3.20
N PHE A 584 -9.96 -17.35 -3.02
CA PHE A 584 -9.79 -16.10 -2.30
C PHE A 584 -9.23 -16.31 -0.89
N MET A 585 -9.63 -17.36 -0.15
CA MET A 585 -9.04 -17.64 1.16
C MET A 585 -7.52 -17.89 1.11
N MET A 586 -7.01 -18.42 0.00
CA MET A 586 -5.57 -18.62 -0.20
C MET A 586 -4.84 -17.31 -0.50
N SER A 587 -5.38 -16.48 -1.39
CA SER A 587 -4.81 -15.16 -1.69
C SER A 587 -4.87 -14.23 -0.47
N TYR A 588 -5.99 -14.24 0.27
CA TYR A 588 -6.20 -13.46 1.49
C TYR A 588 -5.27 -13.89 2.64
N GLY A 589 -5.01 -15.20 2.79
CA GLY A 589 -4.04 -15.71 3.75
C GLY A 589 -2.60 -15.24 3.47
N LEU A 590 -2.18 -15.20 2.21
CA LEU A 590 -0.89 -14.64 1.81
C LEU A 590 -0.86 -13.11 2.00
N GLN A 591 -1.93 -12.41 1.61
CA GLN A 591 -2.07 -10.96 1.75
C GLN A 591 -1.85 -10.50 3.19
N THR A 592 -2.54 -11.11 4.16
CA THR A 592 -2.45 -10.71 5.57
C THR A 592 -1.06 -10.99 6.15
N GLY A 593 -0.44 -12.13 5.79
CA GLY A 593 0.94 -12.44 6.14
C GLY A 593 1.94 -11.44 5.56
N LEU A 594 1.75 -11.04 4.30
CA LEU A 594 2.58 -10.04 3.61
C LEU A 594 2.45 -8.66 4.28
N SER A 595 1.23 -8.22 4.57
CA SER A 595 0.92 -6.99 5.30
C SER A 595 1.69 -6.91 6.62
N ALA A 596 1.68 -7.99 7.40
CA ALA A 596 2.41 -8.06 8.67
C ALA A 596 3.95 -8.01 8.51
N LYS A 597 4.51 -8.63 7.46
CA LYS A 597 5.95 -8.60 7.19
C LYS A 597 6.42 -7.24 6.68
N ILE A 598 5.70 -6.65 5.72
CA ILE A 598 5.99 -5.32 5.20
C ILE A 598 5.83 -4.28 6.30
N GLY A 599 4.73 -4.32 7.07
CA GLY A 599 4.53 -3.36 8.15
C GLY A 599 5.62 -3.45 9.23
N ALA A 600 6.10 -4.65 9.58
CA ALA A 600 7.25 -4.79 10.47
C ALA A 600 8.56 -4.25 9.87
N ALA A 601 8.82 -4.49 8.58
CA ALA A 601 10.01 -3.95 7.90
C ALA A 601 9.98 -2.42 7.79
N VAL A 602 8.80 -1.84 7.51
CA VAL A 602 8.58 -0.38 7.48
C VAL A 602 8.73 0.20 8.88
N GLY A 603 8.17 -0.46 9.90
CA GLY A 603 8.30 -0.04 11.30
C GLY A 603 9.74 -0.03 11.81
N SER A 604 10.59 -0.92 11.31
CA SER A 604 12.02 -0.94 11.63
C SER A 604 12.87 0.00 10.75
N GLY A 605 12.25 0.75 9.83
CA GLY A 605 12.93 1.63 8.88
C GLY A 605 13.68 0.90 7.76
N ASN A 606 13.49 -0.42 7.60
CA ASN A 606 14.18 -1.23 6.60
C ASN A 606 13.33 -1.39 5.32
N LEU A 607 13.34 -0.35 4.48
CA LEU A 607 12.61 -0.35 3.20
C LEU A 607 13.13 -1.39 2.21
N HIS A 608 14.42 -1.74 2.27
CA HIS A 608 14.99 -2.78 1.43
C HIS A 608 14.37 -4.15 1.75
N LEU A 609 14.26 -4.49 3.04
CA LEU A 609 13.56 -5.69 3.50
C LEU A 609 12.08 -5.70 3.08
N ALA A 610 11.39 -4.56 3.17
CA ALA A 610 10.01 -4.44 2.70
C ALA A 610 9.89 -4.76 1.20
N ARG A 611 10.77 -4.19 0.36
CA ARG A 611 10.81 -4.48 -1.09
C ARG A 611 11.13 -5.95 -1.37
N THR A 612 12.03 -6.57 -0.61
CA THR A 612 12.34 -8.00 -0.77
C THR A 612 11.17 -8.90 -0.38
N TYR A 613 10.36 -8.52 0.62
CA TYR A 613 9.09 -9.21 0.91
C TYR A 613 8.06 -9.06 -0.21
N CYS A 614 7.99 -7.91 -0.89
CA CYS A 614 7.14 -7.78 -2.08
C CYS A 614 7.55 -8.79 -3.18
N LYS A 615 8.86 -8.91 -3.47
CA LYS A 615 9.38 -9.90 -4.44
C LYS A 615 9.05 -11.34 -4.00
N ALA A 616 9.23 -11.64 -2.72
CA ALA A 616 8.90 -12.96 -2.16
C ALA A 616 7.42 -13.30 -2.33
N ALA A 617 6.52 -12.33 -2.11
CA ALA A 617 5.09 -12.52 -2.30
C ALA A 617 4.70 -12.76 -3.74
N VAL A 618 5.33 -12.09 -4.71
CA VAL A 618 5.08 -12.34 -6.14
C VAL A 618 5.46 -13.77 -6.50
N ILE A 619 6.62 -14.26 -6.05
CA ILE A 619 7.06 -15.64 -6.34
C ILE A 619 6.13 -16.66 -5.68
N MET A 620 5.83 -16.48 -4.38
CA MET A 620 4.93 -17.37 -3.66
C MET A 620 3.52 -17.35 -4.24
N GLY A 621 3.04 -16.17 -4.62
CA GLY A 621 1.73 -15.97 -5.19
C GLY A 621 1.58 -16.61 -6.57
N GLY A 622 2.55 -16.38 -7.47
CA GLY A 622 2.58 -17.04 -8.77
C GLY A 622 2.64 -18.57 -8.65
N GLY A 623 3.42 -19.09 -7.69
CA GLY A 623 3.45 -20.53 -7.40
C GLY A 623 2.10 -21.08 -6.93
N LEU A 624 1.42 -20.38 -6.01
CA LEU A 624 0.08 -20.77 -5.55
C LEU A 624 -0.95 -20.72 -6.69
N LEU A 625 -0.91 -19.66 -7.50
CA LEU A 625 -1.79 -19.50 -8.65
C LEU A 625 -1.61 -20.65 -9.66
N ILE A 626 -0.37 -21.03 -9.99
CA ILE A 626 -0.11 -22.18 -10.88
C ILE A 626 -0.73 -23.47 -10.33
N VAL A 627 -0.62 -23.71 -9.01
CA VAL A 627 -1.23 -24.88 -8.37
C VAL A 627 -2.75 -24.82 -8.44
N ILE A 628 -3.36 -23.66 -8.19
CA ILE A 628 -4.80 -23.44 -8.26
C ILE A 628 -5.31 -23.68 -9.69
N GLU A 629 -4.67 -23.09 -10.69
CA GLU A 629 -5.00 -23.27 -12.10
C GLU A 629 -4.90 -24.73 -12.53
N PHE A 630 -3.84 -25.41 -12.11
CA PHE A 630 -3.68 -26.84 -12.38
C PHE A 630 -4.82 -27.68 -11.78
N ILE A 631 -5.23 -27.38 -10.55
CA ILE A 631 -6.36 -28.05 -9.88
C ILE A 631 -7.65 -27.76 -10.64
N LEU A 632 -7.90 -26.51 -11.01
CA LEU A 632 -9.09 -26.10 -11.77
C LEU A 632 -9.19 -26.85 -13.09
N ILE A 633 -8.12 -26.86 -13.88
CA ILE A 633 -8.10 -27.51 -15.20
C ILE A 633 -8.31 -29.02 -15.07
N THR A 634 -7.66 -29.64 -14.09
CA THR A 634 -7.68 -31.11 -13.92
C THR A 634 -8.99 -31.62 -13.31
N PHE A 635 -9.52 -30.92 -12.31
CA PHE A 635 -10.65 -31.39 -11.49
C PHE A 635 -11.97 -30.65 -11.76
N LYS A 636 -12.06 -29.77 -12.77
CA LYS A 636 -13.29 -29.01 -13.07
C LYS A 636 -14.57 -29.83 -13.06
N MET A 637 -14.60 -30.99 -13.71
CA MET A 637 -15.81 -31.83 -13.76
C MET A 637 -16.17 -32.37 -12.38
N SER A 638 -15.18 -32.81 -11.60
CA SER A 638 -15.40 -33.29 -10.24
C SER A 638 -15.89 -32.18 -9.31
N ILE A 639 -15.35 -30.96 -9.46
CA ILE A 639 -15.76 -29.79 -8.68
C ILE A 639 -17.20 -29.39 -9.02
N VAL A 640 -17.54 -29.29 -10.30
CA VAL A 640 -18.90 -28.95 -10.73
C VAL A 640 -19.92 -30.00 -10.26
N ASN A 641 -19.57 -31.28 -10.37
CA ASN A 641 -20.42 -32.37 -9.90
C ASN A 641 -20.59 -32.38 -8.37
N PHE A 642 -19.67 -31.80 -7.60
CA PHE A 642 -19.80 -31.68 -6.15
C PHE A 642 -20.88 -30.68 -5.73
N TYR A 643 -21.03 -29.59 -6.50
CA TYR A 643 -22.01 -28.53 -6.23
C TYR A 643 -23.38 -28.75 -6.92
N SER A 644 -23.52 -29.82 -7.70
CA SER A 644 -24.70 -30.07 -8.53
C SER A 644 -25.43 -31.36 -8.10
N ALA A 645 -26.75 -31.30 -7.93
CA ALA A 645 -27.58 -32.50 -7.73
C ALA A 645 -27.70 -33.33 -9.04
N PRO A 646 -27.86 -34.67 -8.97
CA PRO A 646 -27.89 -35.55 -10.14
C PRO A 646 -29.21 -35.50 -10.95
N GLU A 647 -29.94 -34.38 -10.94
CA GLU A 647 -31.22 -34.23 -11.63
C GLU A 647 -31.04 -33.75 -13.09
N PRO A 648 -31.88 -34.19 -14.06
CA PRO A 648 -31.73 -33.85 -15.47
C PRO A 648 -31.76 -32.35 -15.78
N GLU A 649 -32.55 -31.56 -15.03
CA GLU A 649 -32.61 -30.10 -15.16
C GLU A 649 -31.32 -29.40 -14.67
N VAL A 650 -30.52 -30.08 -13.84
CA VAL A 650 -29.23 -29.58 -13.31
C VAL A 650 -28.08 -29.79 -14.30
N MET A 651 -28.25 -30.60 -15.35
CA MET A 651 -27.20 -30.77 -16.36
C MET A 651 -26.84 -29.48 -17.11
N VAL A 652 -27.81 -28.58 -17.29
CA VAL A 652 -27.56 -27.28 -17.93
C VAL A 652 -26.70 -26.39 -17.04
N SER A 653 -26.96 -26.34 -15.73
CA SER A 653 -26.14 -25.56 -14.80
C SER A 653 -24.73 -26.14 -14.67
N VAL A 654 -24.57 -27.47 -14.68
CA VAL A 654 -23.27 -28.15 -14.73
C VAL A 654 -22.47 -27.74 -15.98
N TYR A 655 -23.12 -27.74 -17.14
CA TYR A 655 -22.49 -27.35 -18.39
C TYR A 655 -22.07 -25.87 -18.38
N LEU A 656 -22.98 -24.97 -17.98
CA LEU A 656 -22.70 -23.54 -17.85
C LEU A 656 -21.57 -23.26 -16.86
N ALA A 657 -21.61 -23.89 -15.68
CA ALA A 657 -20.53 -23.78 -14.70
C ALA A 657 -19.20 -24.19 -15.31
N THR A 658 -19.14 -25.31 -16.04
CA THR A 658 -17.91 -25.76 -16.72
C THR A 658 -17.38 -24.73 -17.74
N LEU A 659 -18.27 -24.01 -18.43
CA LEU A 659 -17.89 -22.94 -19.36
C LEU A 659 -17.41 -21.65 -18.68
N LEU A 660 -17.74 -21.45 -17.40
CA LEU A 660 -17.30 -20.30 -16.60
C LEU A 660 -15.90 -20.50 -15.99
N PHE A 661 -15.38 -21.73 -15.90
CA PHE A 661 -14.07 -21.99 -15.30
C PHE A 661 -12.91 -21.23 -15.98
N PRO A 662 -12.87 -21.08 -17.33
CA PRO A 662 -11.88 -20.21 -17.97
C PRO A 662 -11.99 -18.74 -17.54
N TYR A 663 -13.21 -18.23 -17.33
CA TYR A 663 -13.42 -16.88 -16.82
C TYR A 663 -12.89 -16.75 -15.38
N LEU A 664 -13.19 -17.74 -14.55
CA LEU A 664 -12.66 -17.83 -13.19
C LEU A 664 -11.12 -17.82 -13.21
N GLY A 665 -10.46 -18.65 -14.01
CA GLY A 665 -9.00 -18.69 -14.06
C GLY A 665 -8.38 -17.33 -14.43
N ILE A 666 -8.94 -16.65 -15.44
CA ILE A 666 -8.49 -15.30 -15.82
C ILE A 666 -8.71 -14.30 -14.67
N GLN A 667 -9.89 -14.32 -14.03
CA GLN A 667 -10.21 -13.45 -12.91
C GLN A 667 -9.25 -13.67 -11.73
N GLU A 668 -8.96 -14.92 -11.38
CA GLU A 668 -8.10 -15.29 -10.25
C GLU A 668 -6.66 -14.78 -10.44
N VAL A 669 -6.14 -14.69 -11.67
CA VAL A 669 -4.83 -14.06 -11.93
C VAL A 669 -4.81 -12.62 -11.42
N PHE A 670 -5.82 -11.84 -11.78
CA PHE A 670 -5.92 -10.43 -11.37
C PHE A 670 -6.27 -10.29 -9.90
N ASP A 671 -7.14 -11.16 -9.37
CA ASP A 671 -7.57 -11.13 -7.98
C ASP A 671 -6.39 -11.44 -7.03
N PHE A 672 -5.56 -12.43 -7.40
CA PHE A 672 -4.37 -12.77 -6.64
C PHE A 672 -3.34 -11.62 -6.65
N ALA A 673 -3.12 -11.00 -7.82
CA ALA A 673 -2.24 -9.84 -7.94
C ALA A 673 -2.75 -8.67 -7.09
N GLN A 674 -4.05 -8.37 -7.19
CA GLN A 674 -4.74 -7.38 -6.36
C GLN A 674 -4.54 -7.69 -4.88
N ALA A 675 -4.76 -8.94 -4.45
CA ALA A 675 -4.65 -9.34 -3.06
C ALA A 675 -3.24 -9.10 -2.50
N CYS A 676 -2.19 -9.48 -3.24
CA CYS A 676 -0.81 -9.18 -2.87
C CYS A 676 -0.56 -7.67 -2.72
N MET A 677 -1.02 -6.86 -3.68
CA MET A 677 -0.85 -5.41 -3.64
C MET A 677 -1.63 -4.75 -2.50
N GLN A 678 -2.85 -5.21 -2.17
CA GLN A 678 -3.56 -4.78 -0.97
C GLN A 678 -2.73 -5.05 0.30
N GLY A 679 -2.00 -6.17 0.35
CA GLY A 679 -1.07 -6.48 1.44
C GLY A 679 0.04 -5.43 1.57
N VAL A 680 0.56 -4.95 0.44
CA VAL A 680 1.55 -3.85 0.38
C VAL A 680 0.94 -2.54 0.88
N PHE A 681 -0.23 -2.14 0.39
CA PHE A 681 -0.91 -0.91 0.84
C PHE A 681 -1.16 -0.91 2.35
N LYS A 682 -1.59 -2.05 2.90
CA LYS A 682 -1.85 -2.23 4.34
C LYS A 682 -0.55 -2.20 5.14
N GLY A 683 0.50 -2.89 4.69
CA GLY A 683 1.81 -2.87 5.36
C GLY A 683 2.43 -1.46 5.41
N LEU A 684 2.26 -0.68 4.34
CA LEU A 684 2.72 0.71 4.26
C LEU A 684 1.82 1.72 5.01
N GLY A 685 0.59 1.35 5.37
CA GLY A 685 -0.37 2.25 6.01
C GLY A 685 -1.00 3.29 5.07
N ILE A 686 -1.09 2.98 3.79
CA ILE A 686 -1.61 3.86 2.73
C ILE A 686 -2.85 3.29 2.02
N GLN A 687 -3.62 2.41 2.68
CA GLN A 687 -4.83 1.77 2.17
C GLN A 687 -5.94 2.73 1.69
N ARG A 688 -5.86 4.04 1.99
CA ARG A 688 -6.78 5.05 1.43
C ARG A 688 -6.82 5.04 -0.09
N TYR A 689 -5.69 4.79 -0.75
CA TYR A 689 -5.65 4.69 -2.22
C TYR A 689 -6.36 3.43 -2.71
N ALA A 690 -6.12 2.31 -2.02
CA ALA A 690 -6.78 1.04 -2.29
C ALA A 690 -8.31 1.15 -2.15
N ALA A 691 -8.79 1.81 -1.10
CA ALA A 691 -10.22 2.03 -0.85
C ALA A 691 -10.92 2.82 -1.97
N ILE A 692 -10.29 3.91 -2.47
CA ILE A 692 -10.86 4.72 -3.54
C ILE A 692 -10.95 3.91 -4.84
N VAL A 693 -9.88 3.20 -5.20
CA VAL A 693 -9.86 2.37 -6.40
C VAL A 693 -10.91 1.26 -6.31
N ASN A 694 -11.04 0.55 -5.20
CA ASN A 694 -12.06 -0.50 -5.05
C ASN A 694 -13.48 0.04 -5.19
N LEU A 695 -13.78 1.19 -4.56
CA LEU A 695 -15.10 1.82 -4.71
C LEU A 695 -15.40 2.16 -6.17
N CYS A 696 -14.45 2.79 -6.87
CA CYS A 696 -14.63 3.14 -8.28
C CYS A 696 -14.78 1.90 -9.15
N SER A 697 -13.86 0.95 -9.06
CA SER A 697 -13.88 -0.24 -9.93
C SER A 697 -15.11 -1.09 -9.68
N TYR A 698 -15.48 -1.37 -8.43
CA TYR A 698 -16.63 -2.25 -8.16
C TYR A 698 -17.97 -1.55 -8.40
N TYR A 699 -18.16 -0.32 -7.92
CA TYR A 699 -19.48 0.32 -7.97
C TYR A 699 -19.72 1.14 -9.24
N LEU A 700 -18.67 1.69 -9.87
CA LEU A 700 -18.80 2.49 -11.10
C LEU A 700 -18.47 1.69 -12.36
N CYS A 701 -17.74 0.57 -12.25
CA CYS A 701 -17.45 -0.31 -13.40
C CYS A 701 -18.14 -1.67 -13.28
N MET A 702 -17.86 -2.47 -12.25
CA MET A 702 -18.33 -3.86 -12.16
C MET A 702 -19.86 -3.97 -12.14
N LEU A 703 -20.55 -3.24 -11.24
CA LEU A 703 -22.01 -3.33 -11.15
C LEU A 703 -22.72 -2.81 -12.41
N PRO A 704 -22.37 -1.63 -12.97
CA PRO A 704 -22.99 -1.16 -14.21
C PRO A 704 -22.69 -2.07 -15.41
N LEU A 705 -21.44 -2.50 -15.60
CA LEU A 705 -21.08 -3.43 -16.68
C LEU A 705 -21.75 -4.79 -16.48
N GLY A 706 -21.80 -5.28 -15.24
CA GLY A 706 -22.49 -6.52 -14.88
C GLY A 706 -23.95 -6.46 -15.26
N TYR A 707 -24.67 -5.39 -14.92
CA TYR A 707 -26.06 -5.21 -15.33
C TYR A 707 -26.21 -5.10 -16.86
N LEU A 708 -25.38 -4.29 -17.52
CA LEU A 708 -25.44 -4.10 -18.97
C LEU A 708 -25.17 -5.39 -19.74
N PHE A 709 -24.10 -6.11 -19.40
CA PHE A 709 -23.71 -7.33 -20.09
C PHE A 709 -24.63 -8.50 -19.75
N CYS A 710 -24.97 -8.68 -18.47
CA CYS A 710 -25.81 -9.78 -18.02
C CYS A 710 -27.26 -9.64 -18.50
N ILE A 711 -27.86 -8.45 -18.32
CA ILE A 711 -29.29 -8.22 -18.56
C ILE A 711 -29.53 -7.55 -19.91
N HIS A 712 -28.92 -6.39 -20.17
CA HIS A 712 -29.29 -5.56 -21.32
C HIS A 712 -28.82 -6.14 -22.67
N PHE A 713 -27.60 -6.68 -22.72
CA PHE A 713 -27.08 -7.38 -23.90
C PHE A 713 -27.37 -8.88 -23.89
N GLU A 714 -28.14 -9.36 -22.90
CA GLU A 714 -28.60 -10.75 -22.82
C GLU A 714 -27.47 -11.78 -22.86
N LEU A 715 -26.26 -11.43 -22.39
CA LEU A 715 -25.13 -12.38 -22.29
C LEU A 715 -25.22 -13.26 -21.04
N GLY A 716 -26.24 -13.05 -20.20
CA GLY A 716 -26.52 -13.86 -19.03
C GLY A 716 -25.34 -13.92 -18.05
N VAL A 717 -25.10 -15.09 -17.47
CA VAL A 717 -23.99 -15.29 -16.52
C VAL A 717 -22.61 -14.98 -17.13
N PHE A 718 -22.38 -15.22 -18.43
CA PHE A 718 -21.11 -14.90 -19.08
C PHE A 718 -20.83 -13.40 -19.09
N GLY A 719 -21.87 -12.59 -19.28
CA GLY A 719 -21.77 -11.13 -19.17
C GLY A 719 -21.32 -10.68 -17.78
N MET A 720 -21.85 -11.30 -16.73
CA MET A 720 -21.46 -11.00 -15.35
C MET A 720 -19.98 -11.33 -15.08
N TRP A 721 -19.53 -12.51 -15.47
CA TRP A 721 -18.14 -12.94 -15.27
C TRP A 721 -17.14 -12.12 -16.12
N THR A 722 -17.57 -11.62 -17.28
CA THR A 722 -16.79 -10.64 -18.05
C THR A 722 -16.63 -9.32 -17.27
N ALA A 723 -17.69 -8.84 -16.62
CA ALA A 723 -17.63 -7.64 -15.80
C ALA A 723 -16.71 -7.81 -14.57
N PHE A 724 -16.70 -9.00 -13.94
CA PHE A 724 -15.74 -9.32 -12.89
C PHE A 724 -14.29 -9.18 -13.37
N ILE A 725 -13.93 -9.83 -14.48
CA ILE A 725 -12.57 -9.78 -15.04
C ILE A 725 -12.15 -8.32 -15.32
N VAL A 726 -13.00 -7.56 -16.02
CA VAL A 726 -12.70 -6.17 -16.38
C VAL A 726 -12.45 -5.31 -15.12
N SER A 727 -13.29 -5.48 -14.10
CA SER A 727 -13.17 -4.71 -12.86
C SER A 727 -11.91 -5.07 -12.06
N VAL A 728 -11.67 -6.36 -11.84
CA VAL A 728 -10.52 -6.81 -11.04
C VAL A 728 -9.20 -6.50 -11.76
N ALA A 729 -9.16 -6.63 -13.08
CA ALA A 729 -8.03 -6.18 -13.90
C ALA A 729 -7.79 -4.67 -13.72
N ALA A 730 -8.84 -3.85 -13.77
CA ALA A 730 -8.73 -2.40 -13.56
C ALA A 730 -8.20 -2.05 -12.16
N VAL A 731 -8.61 -2.77 -11.11
CA VAL A 731 -8.06 -2.60 -9.75
C VAL A 731 -6.57 -2.96 -9.74
N ALA A 732 -6.20 -4.14 -10.25
CA ALA A 732 -4.81 -4.61 -10.24
C ALA A 732 -3.88 -3.65 -11.01
N SER A 733 -4.30 -3.17 -12.19
CA SER A 733 -3.55 -2.17 -12.95
C SER A 733 -3.43 -0.84 -12.19
N SER A 734 -4.53 -0.35 -11.61
CA SER A 734 -4.52 0.91 -10.85
C SER A 734 -3.61 0.84 -9.62
N TYR A 735 -3.66 -0.28 -8.89
CA TYR A 735 -2.77 -0.54 -7.77
C TYR A 735 -1.31 -0.55 -8.17
N SER A 736 -0.99 -1.22 -9.28
CA SER A 736 0.37 -1.30 -9.80
C SER A 736 0.91 0.09 -10.14
N ILE A 737 0.12 0.92 -10.81
CA ILE A 737 0.48 2.31 -11.16
C ILE A 737 0.70 3.14 -9.90
N ILE A 738 -0.18 3.03 -8.92
CA ILE A 738 -0.08 3.78 -7.65
C ILE A 738 1.17 3.36 -6.88
N LEU A 739 1.43 2.06 -6.75
CA LEU A 739 2.61 1.57 -6.04
C LEU A 739 3.91 1.99 -6.74
N LYS A 740 3.99 1.92 -8.07
CA LYS A 740 5.16 2.42 -8.84
C LYS A 740 5.45 3.91 -8.64
N ARG A 741 4.43 4.72 -8.33
CA ARG A 741 4.60 6.16 -8.08
C ARG A 741 4.99 6.49 -6.64
N ILE A 742 4.69 5.60 -5.70
CA ILE A 742 4.88 5.83 -4.25
C ILE A 742 6.16 5.16 -3.73
N VAL A 743 6.51 3.98 -4.25
CA VAL A 743 7.57 3.08 -3.75
C VAL A 743 8.64 2.89 -4.80
#